data_AF-A0A971FT57-F1
#
_entry.id   AF-A0A971FT57-F1
#
_cell.length_a   1.000
_cell.length_b   1.000
_cell.length_c   1.000
_cell.angle_alpha   90.00
_cell.angle_beta   90.00
_cell.angle_gamma   90.00
#
_symmetry.space_group_name_H-M   'P 1'
#
loop_
_entity.id
_entity.type
_entity.pdbx_description
1 polymer ?
#
loop_
_entity_poly.entity_id
_entity_poly.type
_entity_poly.pdbx_seq_one_letter_code
_entity_poly.pdbx_strand_id
1 'polypeptide(L)'
;MNLRHFLLSILTTGALGVQAQKMPEWCDPNVNEINRKTDVANYFAFESKELANLSQSPSANPKEKSSRYMSIEGQWKFHWVESANERPEGFFTMNYDDSKWGTMPVPGIWELNGYGDAIYVNNGYAWRSDWHADPPMVKDKGNHVGSYRRTFTIPAEWKNDKVYIHIGSATSNITVYVNGKYVGYSEDSKVAAEFDITKYIKPGKENLIAMQIMRWCDGSWNEDQDFWRFCGIARESYLYARPQSHIDDVFITPDLTNNYTDGSLNVKISTENAKGKRVEVELLGQTGNVIASYAETLRGDQAEATLTAKNPLKWTAETPNLYKVLVSLYDGDKLIESIPQRVGFRKVEIKNQQLLVNGQPVLIKGVNRHELDPDGGYVVSVERMIQDIQVMKQLNVNAVRTCHYPDDPRWYELCDEYGIYVTAESNIESHGMGYGDRSLSKNPLFHDMHIERQRHNIYVLKNHPSIIVWSLGNEAGYGKNFEDAYDFVKAYDPSRPCQYEQAGNWGKTDIYCPMYADYGHCERYCGENNARPLIQCEYAHTMGNSAGGFKEYWDLVRRLPNYQGGYIWDFIDQGLRGKSKVTGKPIWTYGGDYGRFPASDNNFNCNGVINPDRELNPHAYEIQYYYQSIWTELIDAQAGKIEVFNENFFRALDYVELNYDILENGEIVYRGKMNLSSPLAPHAKTTLTLNGLVRYLAEKQQDNKELMLNINWILTHDEPLLKKGETIAHQQFELRPYNFPTADTYTAQAVELVGKKGKGMSYNAVKLDDRSAYAVLSANGVKVTFNKHNGFISYIDVDGTPMMHEGSQLTPNFWRAATDNDFGAGMQNRLSAWQNPRLNLKSFKTEQEGSNYVVTAEYELRQPDASVRLTYIMNNQGLLVVKQDLTVNPEAQEKPQPLRFGMQMQMPKEYSQIEYYGKGPHENYIDRNNSQHLGLWKQTVAEQYWGYVRPQESGTKTAVRFWKQINSAGKGLRFEGTEPLEMQALNYTVEDLQPSRQKQQFHSGDLIERPFTDLHISHRSMGVGCVNSWGAWPRKEYQMEYKDYSYTFAIIPVR
;
A
#
# COMPACT_ATOMS: atom_id res chain seq x y z
N MET A 1 66.13 -33.41 -51.30
CA MET A 1 66.72 -32.08 -51.62
C MET A 1 66.16 -31.07 -50.63
N ASN A 2 67.03 -30.26 -50.04
CA ASN A 2 66.82 -29.36 -48.90
C ASN A 2 65.71 -28.31 -49.08
N LEU A 3 64.98 -28.01 -47.99
CA LEU A 3 64.64 -26.62 -47.60
C LEU A 3 64.23 -26.54 -46.10
N ARG A 4 65.16 -26.89 -45.21
CA ARG A 4 65.23 -26.36 -43.84
C ARG A 4 66.37 -25.33 -43.84
N HIS A 5 66.26 -24.23 -43.08
CA HIS A 5 67.20 -23.11 -42.90
C HIS A 5 66.83 -21.76 -43.55
N PHE A 6 65.62 -21.24 -43.30
CA PHE A 6 65.40 -19.77 -43.40
C PHE A 6 64.39 -19.18 -42.38
N LEU A 7 64.06 -19.90 -41.31
CA LEU A 7 63.05 -19.47 -40.32
C LEU A 7 63.58 -19.48 -38.87
N LEU A 8 64.83 -19.07 -38.68
CA LEU A 8 65.45 -19.03 -37.35
C LEU A 8 66.40 -17.83 -37.19
N SER A 9 65.90 -16.61 -37.42
CA SER A 9 66.67 -15.39 -37.11
C SER A 9 65.85 -14.10 -36.97
N ILE A 10 64.60 -14.17 -36.50
CA ILE A 10 63.92 -13.03 -35.85
C ILE A 10 63.14 -13.58 -34.64
N LEU A 11 63.90 -13.97 -33.62
CA LEU A 11 63.43 -14.50 -32.35
C LEU A 11 64.13 -13.71 -31.24
N THR A 12 64.03 -12.38 -31.28
CA THR A 12 64.43 -11.44 -30.23
C THR A 12 63.98 -10.03 -30.60
N THR A 13 62.77 -9.64 -30.18
CA THR A 13 62.31 -8.29 -29.76
C THR A 13 60.78 -8.24 -29.91
N GLY A 14 60.07 -8.03 -28.80
CA GLY A 14 58.61 -7.89 -28.80
C GLY A 14 57.86 -8.76 -27.80
N ALA A 15 58.41 -9.02 -26.61
CA ALA A 15 57.57 -9.33 -25.46
C ALA A 15 56.86 -8.04 -25.03
N LEU A 16 55.85 -7.62 -25.80
CA LEU A 16 54.81 -6.73 -25.29
C LEU A 16 53.96 -7.61 -24.36
N GLY A 17 54.22 -7.50 -23.06
CA GLY A 17 53.28 -7.97 -22.07
C GLY A 17 51.95 -7.30 -22.36
N VAL A 18 50.98 -8.08 -22.84
CA VAL A 18 49.57 -7.70 -22.80
C VAL A 18 49.22 -7.65 -21.32
N GLN A 19 49.39 -6.47 -20.73
CA GLN A 19 48.84 -6.15 -19.43
C GLN A 19 47.33 -6.15 -19.66
N ALA A 20 46.67 -7.29 -19.38
CA ALA A 20 45.23 -7.36 -19.39
C ALA A 20 44.73 -6.19 -18.52
N GLN A 21 43.99 -5.27 -19.13
CA GLN A 21 43.44 -4.11 -18.44
C GLN A 21 42.53 -4.67 -17.35
N LYS A 22 42.94 -4.55 -16.07
CA LYS A 22 42.15 -5.03 -14.93
C LYS A 22 40.80 -4.30 -15.01
N MET A 23 39.70 -5.06 -15.05
CA MET A 23 38.37 -4.46 -15.02
C MET A 23 38.20 -3.67 -13.71
N PRO A 24 37.58 -2.49 -13.75
CA PRO A 24 37.21 -1.79 -12.53
C PRO A 24 36.26 -2.62 -11.67
N GLU A 25 36.30 -2.42 -10.36
CA GLU A 25 35.52 -3.18 -9.39
C GLU A 25 34.02 -3.16 -9.71
N TRP A 26 33.46 -2.00 -10.07
CA TRP A 26 32.04 -1.78 -10.42
C TRP A 26 31.58 -2.34 -11.78
N CYS A 27 32.39 -3.22 -12.38
CA CYS A 27 32.07 -3.95 -13.60
C CYS A 27 32.44 -5.44 -13.50
N ASP A 28 32.85 -5.92 -12.32
CA ASP A 28 33.31 -7.30 -12.10
C ASP A 28 32.42 -8.01 -11.07
N PRO A 29 31.44 -8.84 -11.49
CA PRO A 29 30.51 -9.57 -10.61
C PRO A 29 31.14 -10.49 -9.58
N ASN A 30 32.46 -10.74 -9.69
CA ASN A 30 33.21 -11.52 -8.72
C ASN A 30 33.84 -10.63 -7.62
N VAL A 31 33.63 -9.31 -7.66
CA VAL A 31 34.23 -8.33 -6.73
C VAL A 31 33.16 -7.34 -6.23
N ASN A 32 32.19 -7.85 -5.49
CA ASN A 32 31.11 -7.04 -4.91
C ASN A 32 31.55 -6.30 -3.63
N GLU A 33 32.64 -6.75 -2.99
CA GLU A 33 33.17 -6.16 -1.76
C GLU A 33 34.70 -6.26 -1.67
N ILE A 34 35.35 -5.21 -1.15
CA ILE A 34 36.79 -5.19 -0.85
C ILE A 34 36.98 -4.62 0.56
N ASN A 35 37.57 -5.41 1.45
CA ASN A 35 37.81 -5.06 2.86
C ASN A 35 36.53 -4.68 3.65
N ARG A 36 35.34 -4.97 3.15
CA ARG A 36 34.09 -4.88 3.91
C ARG A 36 34.18 -5.80 5.12
N LYS A 37 33.78 -5.31 6.28
CA LYS A 37 33.67 -6.13 7.49
C LYS A 37 32.59 -7.20 7.24
N THR A 38 32.87 -8.44 7.64
CA THR A 38 31.87 -9.51 7.61
C THR A 38 30.59 -9.08 8.35
N ASP A 39 29.44 -9.37 7.72
CA ASP A 39 28.13 -9.04 8.27
C ASP A 39 27.89 -9.81 9.58
N VAL A 40 27.38 -9.11 10.57
CA VAL A 40 27.04 -9.65 11.89
C VAL A 40 25.66 -9.12 12.28
N ALA A 41 25.09 -9.63 13.37
CA ALA A 41 23.77 -9.16 13.81
C ALA A 41 23.77 -7.64 14.02
N ASN A 42 22.65 -6.98 13.73
CA ASN A 42 22.48 -5.57 14.04
C ASN A 42 22.54 -5.35 15.57
N TYR A 43 23.55 -4.62 16.04
CA TYR A 43 23.66 -4.13 17.41
C TYR A 43 24.69 -3.01 17.55
N PHE A 44 24.64 -2.34 18.70
CA PHE A 44 25.70 -1.46 19.17
C PHE A 44 26.31 -2.01 20.47
N ALA A 45 27.64 -2.03 20.57
CA ALA A 45 28.37 -2.56 21.72
C ALA A 45 28.80 -1.44 22.68
N PHE A 46 28.26 -1.43 23.89
CA PHE A 46 28.46 -0.37 24.87
C PHE A 46 29.63 -0.67 25.81
N GLU A 47 30.24 0.39 26.33
CA GLU A 47 31.31 0.35 27.33
C GLU A 47 30.83 0.00 28.75
N SER A 48 29.51 0.00 29.00
CA SER A 48 28.91 -0.28 30.30
C SER A 48 27.57 -1.02 30.19
N LYS A 49 27.22 -1.79 31.23
CA LYS A 49 25.91 -2.48 31.30
C LYS A 49 24.76 -1.50 31.47
N GLU A 50 24.98 -0.38 32.15
CA GLU A 50 23.98 0.67 32.34
C GLU A 50 23.56 1.28 31.00
N LEU A 51 24.52 1.58 30.12
CA LEU A 51 24.25 2.07 28.77
C LEU A 51 23.58 1.00 27.90
N ALA A 52 24.09 -0.23 27.91
CA ALA A 52 23.46 -1.36 27.21
C ALA A 52 22.02 -1.62 27.71
N ASN A 53 21.73 -1.30 28.96
CA ASN A 53 20.40 -1.50 29.53
C ASN A 53 19.42 -0.34 29.27
N LEU A 54 19.83 0.75 28.62
CA LEU A 54 18.89 1.79 28.16
C LEU A 54 17.82 1.22 27.22
N SER A 55 16.75 1.99 27.00
CA SER A 55 15.74 1.65 25.99
C SER A 55 16.42 1.42 24.65
N GLN A 56 16.15 0.28 24.04
CA GLN A 56 16.63 -0.12 22.72
C GLN A 56 15.57 0.15 21.64
N SER A 57 14.56 0.97 21.93
CA SER A 57 13.67 1.46 20.88
C SER A 57 14.45 2.43 19.99
N PRO A 58 14.34 2.34 18.64
CA PRO A 58 14.99 3.27 17.72
C PRO A 58 14.72 4.75 18.05
N SER A 59 13.54 5.05 18.56
CA SER A 59 13.14 6.40 18.99
C SER A 59 14.02 7.00 20.10
N ALA A 60 14.67 6.17 20.91
CA ALA A 60 15.51 6.61 22.03
C ALA A 60 17.01 6.76 21.66
N ASN A 61 17.40 6.23 20.50
CA ASN A 61 18.76 6.22 19.93
C ASN A 61 19.90 6.13 20.98
N PRO A 62 19.97 5.06 21.81
CA PRO A 62 20.86 5.01 22.97
C PRO A 62 22.35 5.08 22.62
N LYS A 63 22.75 4.71 21.40
CA LYS A 63 24.14 4.75 20.93
C LYS A 63 24.76 6.15 21.01
N GLU A 64 23.98 7.22 20.85
CA GLU A 64 24.49 8.60 20.94
C GLU A 64 25.05 8.97 22.32
N LYS A 65 24.69 8.21 23.35
CA LYS A 65 25.20 8.41 24.72
C LYS A 65 26.50 7.67 24.98
N SER A 66 26.94 6.80 24.08
CA SER A 66 28.18 6.05 24.21
C SER A 66 29.38 6.89 23.79
N SER A 67 30.47 6.79 24.56
CA SER A 67 31.78 7.34 24.19
C SER A 67 32.41 6.67 22.96
N ARG A 68 31.81 5.56 22.48
CA ARG A 68 32.23 4.81 21.30
C ARG A 68 31.50 5.21 20.03
N TYR A 69 30.55 6.14 20.08
CA TYR A 69 29.77 6.57 18.92
C TYR A 69 30.19 7.97 18.49
N MET A 70 30.26 8.20 17.18
CA MET A 70 30.43 9.53 16.60
C MET A 70 29.66 9.61 15.28
N SER A 71 28.62 10.44 15.22
CA SER A 71 27.90 10.68 13.95
C SER A 71 28.81 11.31 12.90
N ILE A 72 28.63 10.89 11.64
CA ILE A 72 29.25 11.55 10.47
C ILE A 72 28.21 12.24 9.58
N GLU A 73 26.96 12.30 10.03
CA GLU A 73 25.87 12.96 9.34
C GLU A 73 26.02 14.48 9.33
N GLY A 74 25.25 15.13 8.46
CA GLY A 74 25.27 16.58 8.23
C GLY A 74 25.81 16.93 6.84
N GLN A 75 26.32 18.15 6.68
CA GLN A 75 26.76 18.66 5.38
C GLN A 75 28.17 18.18 5.04
N TRP A 76 28.31 17.54 3.89
CA TRP A 76 29.59 17.12 3.30
C TRP A 76 29.92 17.99 2.10
N LYS A 77 31.20 18.24 1.82
CA LYS A 77 31.61 18.78 0.52
C LYS A 77 31.28 17.78 -0.56
N PHE A 78 30.68 18.24 -1.64
CA PHE A 78 30.13 17.37 -2.68
C PHE A 78 30.42 17.90 -4.08
N HIS A 79 30.77 16.98 -4.98
CA HIS A 79 30.95 17.24 -6.40
C HIS A 79 30.32 16.11 -7.21
N TRP A 80 29.41 16.48 -8.09
CA TRP A 80 28.67 15.58 -8.96
C TRP A 80 29.11 15.77 -10.41
N VAL A 81 29.24 14.68 -11.14
CA VAL A 81 29.52 14.67 -12.59
C VAL A 81 28.56 13.72 -13.32
N GLU A 82 28.30 14.01 -14.59
CA GLU A 82 27.33 13.28 -15.42
C GLU A 82 27.91 11.95 -15.93
N SER A 83 29.22 11.88 -16.19
CA SER A 83 29.84 10.65 -16.69
C SER A 83 30.96 10.15 -15.77
N ALA A 84 31.08 8.83 -15.63
CA ALA A 84 32.02 8.19 -14.71
C ALA A 84 33.50 8.53 -14.99
N ASN A 85 33.83 8.79 -16.25
CA ASN A 85 35.16 9.20 -16.69
C ASN A 85 35.48 10.68 -16.42
N GLU A 86 34.52 11.49 -15.96
CA GLU A 86 34.68 12.90 -15.59
C GLU A 86 34.93 13.10 -14.09
N ARG A 87 34.89 12.01 -13.30
CA ARG A 87 35.02 12.08 -11.84
C ARG A 87 36.36 12.70 -11.42
N PRO A 88 36.40 13.48 -10.33
CA PRO A 88 37.61 14.20 -9.93
C PRO A 88 38.70 13.23 -9.47
N GLU A 89 39.78 13.12 -10.25
CA GLU A 89 40.93 12.31 -9.86
C GLU A 89 41.68 12.91 -8.66
N GLY A 90 42.17 12.05 -7.76
CA GLY A 90 42.93 12.47 -6.58
C GLY A 90 42.12 13.23 -5.52
N PHE A 91 40.80 13.31 -5.67
CA PHE A 91 39.89 13.99 -4.73
C PHE A 91 39.94 13.43 -3.31
N PHE A 92 40.55 12.28 -3.06
CA PHE A 92 40.71 11.70 -1.72
C PHE A 92 41.97 12.21 -0.99
N THR A 93 42.85 12.97 -1.67
CA THR A 93 44.11 13.44 -1.09
C THR A 93 43.92 14.62 -0.13
N MET A 94 44.83 14.75 0.85
CA MET A 94 44.73 15.78 1.90
C MET A 94 44.89 17.21 1.37
N ASN A 95 45.61 17.41 0.27
CA ASN A 95 45.93 18.72 -0.31
C ASN A 95 45.07 19.07 -1.52
N TYR A 96 44.01 18.30 -1.79
CA TYR A 96 43.05 18.60 -2.85
C TYR A 96 42.27 19.88 -2.52
N ASP A 97 42.13 20.79 -3.48
CA ASP A 97 41.34 22.03 -3.33
C ASP A 97 39.86 21.78 -3.66
N ASP A 98 39.04 21.63 -2.63
CA ASP A 98 37.58 21.49 -2.71
C ASP A 98 36.82 22.80 -2.40
N SER A 99 37.51 23.95 -2.39
CA SER A 99 36.91 25.24 -2.02
C SER A 99 35.73 25.64 -2.91
N LYS A 100 35.73 25.19 -4.17
CA LYS A 100 34.66 25.42 -5.16
C LYS A 100 33.54 24.37 -5.12
N TRP A 101 33.66 23.32 -4.30
CA TRP A 101 32.64 22.28 -4.21
C TRP A 101 31.41 22.79 -3.45
N GLY A 102 30.24 22.29 -3.88
CA GLY A 102 28.98 22.47 -3.18
C GLY A 102 28.92 21.62 -1.91
N THR A 103 27.71 21.51 -1.36
CA THR A 103 27.45 20.64 -0.20
C THR A 103 26.29 19.69 -0.46
N MET A 104 26.31 18.55 0.22
CA MET A 104 25.26 17.54 0.21
C MET A 104 24.99 17.08 1.65
N PRO A 105 23.72 16.98 2.08
CA PRO A 105 23.40 16.32 3.34
C PRO A 105 23.72 14.83 3.25
N VAL A 106 24.22 14.29 4.36
CA VAL A 106 24.33 12.84 4.60
C VAL A 106 23.55 12.54 5.88
N PRO A 107 22.51 11.68 5.85
CA PRO A 107 21.94 11.06 4.65
C PRO A 107 21.28 12.09 3.70
N GLY A 108 21.16 11.74 2.43
CA GLY A 108 20.56 12.56 1.38
C GLY A 108 20.64 11.91 -0.01
N ILE A 109 19.56 12.07 -0.78
CA ILE A 109 19.40 11.57 -2.16
C ILE A 109 19.68 12.67 -3.19
N TRP A 110 20.50 12.38 -4.19
CA TRP A 110 21.02 13.35 -5.17
C TRP A 110 19.90 14.04 -5.95
N GLU A 111 18.99 13.25 -6.51
CA GLU A 111 17.92 13.72 -7.39
C GLU A 111 16.96 14.66 -6.65
N LEU A 112 16.76 14.46 -5.35
CA LEU A 112 15.94 15.32 -4.50
C LEU A 112 16.69 16.53 -3.95
N ASN A 113 18.02 16.58 -4.12
CA ASN A 113 18.89 17.69 -3.73
C ASN A 113 19.45 18.45 -4.95
N GLY A 114 18.86 18.25 -6.13
CA GLY A 114 19.13 19.04 -7.34
C GLY A 114 20.22 18.49 -8.27
N TYR A 115 20.60 17.22 -8.12
CA TYR A 115 21.61 16.58 -8.96
C TYR A 115 21.03 15.37 -9.71
N GLY A 116 21.06 15.40 -11.04
CA GLY A 116 20.43 14.37 -11.87
C GLY A 116 18.90 14.44 -11.88
N ASP A 117 18.27 13.46 -12.54
CA ASP A 117 16.82 13.32 -12.65
C ASP A 117 16.35 12.04 -11.93
N ALA A 118 15.23 12.16 -11.21
CA ALA A 118 14.51 11.02 -10.64
C ALA A 118 13.93 10.16 -11.78
N ILE A 119 14.24 8.87 -11.79
CA ILE A 119 13.76 7.93 -12.81
C ILE A 119 12.89 6.88 -12.13
N TYR A 120 11.70 6.63 -12.67
CA TYR A 120 10.84 5.52 -12.24
C TYR A 120 10.61 4.59 -13.42
N VAL A 121 10.83 3.30 -13.22
CA VAL A 121 10.55 2.23 -14.19
C VAL A 121 10.08 1.01 -13.39
N ASN A 122 9.04 0.33 -13.89
CA ASN A 122 8.60 -0.96 -13.39
C ASN A 122 9.54 -2.05 -13.91
N ASN A 123 9.22 -2.64 -15.08
CA ASN A 123 10.05 -3.68 -15.68
C ASN A 123 11.10 -3.06 -16.60
N GLY A 124 12.35 -3.34 -16.29
CA GLY A 124 13.48 -3.01 -17.12
C GLY A 124 14.34 -1.90 -16.53
N TYR A 125 15.60 -1.93 -16.89
CA TYR A 125 16.59 -1.06 -16.28
C TYR A 125 16.38 0.42 -16.60
N ALA A 126 16.70 1.28 -15.62
CA ALA A 126 16.58 2.73 -15.70
C ALA A 126 17.28 3.35 -16.93
N TRP A 127 18.35 2.70 -17.41
CA TRP A 127 19.13 3.12 -18.58
C TRP A 127 18.57 2.62 -19.92
N ARG A 128 17.37 2.01 -19.97
CA ARG A 128 16.77 1.46 -21.20
C ARG A 128 16.52 2.49 -22.30
N SER A 129 16.45 3.78 -21.95
CA SER A 129 16.38 4.90 -22.91
C SER A 129 17.74 5.25 -23.54
N ASP A 130 18.84 4.84 -22.90
CA ASP A 130 20.18 5.34 -23.19
C ASP A 130 21.06 4.26 -23.84
N TRP A 131 20.99 3.01 -23.36
CA TRP A 131 21.72 1.87 -23.94
C TRP A 131 21.06 0.51 -23.69
N HIS A 132 21.44 -0.47 -24.52
CA HIS A 132 20.95 -1.84 -24.43
C HIS A 132 21.50 -2.60 -23.24
N ALA A 133 20.72 -3.57 -22.75
CA ALA A 133 21.11 -4.45 -21.66
C ALA A 133 22.17 -5.49 -22.10
N ASP A 134 23.35 -5.44 -21.50
CA ASP A 134 24.49 -6.33 -21.79
C ASP A 134 25.28 -6.63 -20.50
N PRO A 135 24.73 -7.44 -19.57
CA PRO A 135 25.38 -7.72 -18.29
C PRO A 135 26.72 -8.46 -18.49
N PRO A 136 27.75 -8.16 -17.67
CA PRO A 136 27.69 -7.32 -16.47
C PRO A 136 28.00 -5.84 -16.69
N MET A 137 28.20 -5.40 -17.93
CA MET A 137 28.81 -4.11 -18.22
C MET A 137 27.89 -2.92 -17.95
N VAL A 138 28.39 -1.93 -17.19
CA VAL A 138 27.81 -0.58 -17.14
C VAL A 138 28.60 0.40 -18.03
N LYS A 139 27.95 1.45 -18.53
CA LYS A 139 28.59 2.47 -19.39
C LYS A 139 29.18 3.60 -18.55
N ASP A 140 30.22 4.27 -19.05
CA ASP A 140 30.75 5.48 -18.40
C ASP A 140 29.82 6.68 -18.60
N LYS A 141 29.34 6.87 -19.83
CA LYS A 141 28.46 7.99 -20.20
C LYS A 141 27.11 7.83 -19.51
N GLY A 142 26.63 8.86 -18.82
CA GLY A 142 25.34 8.84 -18.11
C GLY A 142 25.35 8.02 -16.81
N ASN A 143 26.49 7.43 -16.44
CA ASN A 143 26.69 6.85 -15.12
C ASN A 143 27.23 7.94 -14.20
N HIS A 144 26.30 8.64 -13.57
CA HIS A 144 26.58 9.77 -12.69
C HIS A 144 27.49 9.36 -11.53
N VAL A 145 28.37 10.26 -11.07
CA VAL A 145 29.27 10.00 -9.94
C VAL A 145 29.20 11.15 -8.93
N GLY A 146 28.99 10.79 -7.67
CA GLY A 146 29.02 11.70 -6.53
C GLY A 146 30.27 11.49 -5.69
N SER A 147 31.07 12.54 -5.53
CA SER A 147 32.30 12.53 -4.72
C SER A 147 32.11 13.38 -3.47
N TYR A 148 32.33 12.79 -2.31
CA TYR A 148 32.11 13.37 -0.99
C TYR A 148 33.45 13.57 -0.26
N ARG A 149 33.59 14.69 0.46
CA ARG A 149 34.73 14.97 1.35
C ARG A 149 34.27 15.64 2.64
N ARG A 150 34.83 15.20 3.77
CA ARG A 150 34.68 15.90 5.05
C ARG A 150 35.81 15.54 6.00
N THR A 151 36.20 16.50 6.82
CA THR A 151 37.18 16.29 7.89
C THR A 151 36.49 16.08 9.23
N PHE A 152 37.07 15.21 10.05
CA PHE A 152 36.59 14.86 11.38
C PHE A 152 37.75 14.80 12.36
N THR A 153 37.56 15.35 13.56
CA THR A 153 38.47 15.14 14.68
C THR A 153 38.04 13.89 15.42
N ILE A 154 38.76 12.79 15.19
CA ILE A 154 38.49 11.52 15.86
C ILE A 154 38.91 11.63 17.34
N PRO A 155 38.11 11.18 18.32
CA PRO A 155 38.46 11.23 19.74
C PRO A 155 39.84 10.63 20.03
N ALA A 156 40.61 11.24 20.94
CA ALA A 156 41.96 10.78 21.28
C ALA A 156 41.94 9.46 22.05
N GLU A 157 40.83 9.19 22.75
CA GLU A 157 40.55 8.02 23.56
C GLU A 157 40.51 6.74 22.70
N TRP A 158 40.16 6.86 21.41
CA TRP A 158 40.06 5.72 20.48
C TRP A 158 41.41 5.20 19.98
N LYS A 159 42.54 5.74 20.47
CA LYS A 159 43.90 5.42 19.98
C LYS A 159 44.26 3.92 20.00
N ASN A 160 43.73 3.16 20.94
CA ASN A 160 44.02 1.73 21.09
C ASN A 160 42.85 0.83 20.65
N ASP A 161 41.78 1.44 20.14
CA ASP A 161 40.58 0.73 19.72
C ASP A 161 40.59 0.46 18.21
N LYS A 162 39.82 -0.54 17.81
CA LYS A 162 39.40 -0.70 16.43
C LYS A 162 38.34 0.36 16.13
N VAL A 163 38.47 1.08 15.03
CA VAL A 163 37.55 2.15 14.64
C VAL A 163 36.99 1.78 13.29
N TYR A 164 35.67 1.74 13.20
CA TYR A 164 34.94 1.38 11.99
C TYR A 164 34.16 2.58 11.48
N ILE A 165 34.03 2.68 10.17
CA ILE A 165 33.03 3.53 9.52
C ILE A 165 31.83 2.67 9.15
N HIS A 166 30.62 3.16 9.47
CA HIS A 166 29.33 2.57 9.14
C HIS A 166 28.58 3.50 8.19
N ILE A 167 28.26 3.02 6.99
CA ILE A 167 27.39 3.71 6.03
C ILE A 167 26.15 2.85 5.83
N GLY A 168 25.02 3.24 6.42
CA GLY A 168 23.84 2.37 6.51
C GLY A 168 23.21 1.97 5.18
N SER A 169 23.41 2.76 4.13
CA SER A 169 23.00 2.47 2.75
C SER A 169 23.69 3.45 1.80
N ALA A 170 24.21 2.95 0.68
CA ALA A 170 24.77 3.76 -0.41
C ALA A 170 24.31 3.18 -1.76
N THR A 171 23.58 3.96 -2.56
CA THR A 171 23.06 3.51 -3.86
C THR A 171 23.90 4.03 -5.02
N SER A 172 24.44 3.20 -5.91
CA SER A 172 24.38 1.71 -5.94
C SER A 172 25.62 1.01 -5.34
N ASN A 173 26.69 1.75 -5.09
CA ASN A 173 27.95 1.25 -4.52
C ASN A 173 28.65 2.34 -3.70
N ILE A 174 29.73 1.98 -3.01
CA ILE A 174 30.57 2.95 -2.31
C ILE A 174 32.04 2.56 -2.30
N THR A 175 32.90 3.53 -2.61
CA THR A 175 34.35 3.46 -2.38
C THR A 175 34.75 4.42 -1.27
N VAL A 176 35.53 3.95 -0.30
CA VAL A 176 35.95 4.75 0.87
C VAL A 176 37.46 5.00 0.87
N TYR A 177 37.84 6.24 1.18
CA TYR A 177 39.22 6.66 1.40
C TYR A 177 39.35 7.41 2.73
N VAL A 178 40.46 7.19 3.44
CA VAL A 178 40.79 7.90 4.67
C VAL A 178 42.23 8.43 4.58
N ASN A 179 42.40 9.73 4.82
CA ASN A 179 43.69 10.42 4.77
C ASN A 179 44.51 10.14 3.49
N GLY A 180 43.84 10.09 2.34
CA GLY A 180 44.45 9.83 1.04
C GLY A 180 44.79 8.36 0.75
N LYS A 181 44.31 7.42 1.57
CA LYS A 181 44.52 5.97 1.38
C LYS A 181 43.20 5.28 1.10
N TYR A 182 43.22 4.35 0.14
CA TYR A 182 42.09 3.48 -0.19
C TYR A 182 41.79 2.54 0.98
N VAL A 183 40.53 2.49 1.41
CA VAL A 183 40.05 1.62 2.49
C VAL A 183 39.37 0.40 1.91
N GLY A 184 38.37 0.57 1.05
CA GLY A 184 37.56 -0.53 0.53
C GLY A 184 36.47 -0.09 -0.45
N TYR A 185 35.73 -1.09 -0.93
CA TYR A 185 34.62 -1.00 -1.89
C TYR A 185 33.46 -1.90 -1.41
N SER A 186 32.21 -1.51 -1.68
CA SER A 186 31.03 -2.36 -1.45
C SER A 186 29.91 -2.04 -2.42
N GLU A 187 29.19 -3.08 -2.82
CA GLU A 187 27.88 -3.05 -3.47
C GLU A 187 26.77 -3.49 -2.50
N ASP A 188 25.56 -3.72 -3.04
CA ASP A 188 24.29 -3.94 -2.35
C ASP A 188 23.78 -2.67 -1.65
N SER A 189 22.90 -1.95 -2.33
CA SER A 189 22.48 -0.62 -1.93
C SER A 189 21.62 -0.56 -0.67
N LYS A 190 21.18 -1.71 -0.16
CA LYS A 190 20.15 -1.83 0.89
C LYS A 190 20.68 -2.41 2.20
N VAL A 191 21.99 -2.61 2.33
CA VAL A 191 22.63 -3.06 3.58
C VAL A 191 23.85 -2.20 3.88
N ALA A 192 24.19 -2.08 5.16
CA ALA A 192 25.27 -1.23 5.61
C ALA A 192 26.64 -1.70 5.09
N ALA A 193 27.45 -0.77 4.59
CA ALA A 193 28.85 -1.00 4.27
C ALA A 193 29.72 -0.57 5.45
N GLU A 194 30.42 -1.53 6.07
CA GLU A 194 31.32 -1.28 7.20
C GLU A 194 32.78 -1.56 6.85
N PHE A 195 33.69 -0.71 7.30
CA PHE A 195 35.14 -0.88 7.07
C PHE A 195 35.96 -0.55 8.31
N ASP A 196 36.99 -1.35 8.62
CA ASP A 196 37.99 -1.03 9.63
C ASP A 196 38.92 0.08 9.12
N ILE A 197 38.85 1.25 9.76
CA ILE A 197 39.64 2.43 9.40
C ILE A 197 40.83 2.68 10.34
N THR A 198 41.09 1.82 11.34
CA THR A 198 42.07 2.04 12.41
C THR A 198 43.45 2.41 11.90
N LYS A 199 43.94 1.68 10.89
CA LYS A 199 45.31 1.90 10.35
C LYS A 199 45.44 3.17 9.50
N TYR A 200 44.34 3.83 9.15
CA TYR A 200 44.33 5.00 8.28
C TYR A 200 44.12 6.32 9.03
N ILE A 201 43.52 6.27 10.23
CA ILE A 201 43.21 7.44 11.05
C ILE A 201 44.37 7.84 11.98
N LYS A 202 44.27 9.06 12.51
CA LYS A 202 45.13 9.64 13.53
C LYS A 202 44.25 10.18 14.66
N PRO A 203 43.95 9.38 15.70
CA PRO A 203 43.14 9.80 16.84
C PRO A 203 43.69 11.06 17.53
N GLY A 204 42.79 11.94 17.98
CA GLY A 204 43.09 13.26 18.54
C GLY A 204 43.51 14.31 17.52
N LYS A 205 43.45 14.01 16.22
CA LYS A 205 43.77 14.92 15.11
C LYS A 205 42.63 14.96 14.10
N GLU A 206 42.69 15.95 13.22
CA GLU A 206 41.83 16.01 12.04
C GLU A 206 42.19 14.88 11.06
N ASN A 207 41.15 14.21 10.55
CA ASN A 207 41.23 13.14 9.57
C ASN A 207 40.27 13.45 8.43
N LEU A 208 40.73 13.27 7.20
CA LEU A 208 39.88 13.39 6.02
C LEU A 208 39.25 12.03 5.72
N ILE A 209 37.92 12.02 5.57
CA ILE A 209 37.17 10.92 4.97
C ILE A 209 36.65 11.41 3.62
N ALA A 210 36.88 10.60 2.59
CA ALA A 210 36.38 10.84 1.25
C ALA A 210 35.67 9.59 0.72
N MET A 211 34.55 9.78 0.04
CA MET A 211 33.73 8.69 -0.49
C MET A 211 33.37 8.96 -1.95
N GLN A 212 33.27 7.91 -2.75
CA GLN A 212 32.81 7.99 -4.13
C GLN A 212 31.72 6.95 -4.35
N ILE A 213 30.62 7.39 -4.94
CA ILE A 213 29.47 6.57 -5.28
C ILE A 213 29.24 6.72 -6.78
N MET A 214 29.03 5.62 -7.48
CA MET A 214 28.59 5.61 -8.87
C MET A 214 27.12 5.23 -8.95
N ARG A 215 26.38 5.82 -9.89
CA ARG A 215 24.95 5.57 -10.07
C ARG A 215 24.70 4.11 -10.46
N TRP A 216 25.49 3.57 -11.37
CA TRP A 216 25.42 2.18 -11.82
C TRP A 216 26.73 1.42 -11.56
N CYS A 217 26.61 0.21 -11.05
CA CYS A 217 27.62 -0.85 -11.04
C CYS A 217 26.99 -2.16 -11.56
N ASP A 218 27.75 -3.23 -11.63
CA ASP A 218 27.23 -4.55 -12.01
C ASP A 218 26.22 -5.12 -10.98
N GLY A 219 26.31 -4.73 -9.71
CA GLY A 219 25.23 -4.97 -8.73
C GLY A 219 23.87 -4.39 -9.10
N SER A 220 23.83 -3.32 -9.92
CA SER A 220 22.56 -2.73 -10.38
C SER A 220 21.75 -3.68 -11.27
N TRP A 221 22.35 -4.73 -11.84
CA TRP A 221 21.63 -5.74 -12.61
C TRP A 221 20.64 -6.57 -11.77
N ASN A 222 20.86 -6.65 -10.44
CA ASN A 222 19.97 -7.31 -9.48
C ASN A 222 19.21 -6.31 -8.58
N GLU A 223 19.16 -5.03 -8.96
CA GLU A 223 18.38 -3.98 -8.28
C GLU A 223 17.34 -3.38 -9.25
N ASP A 224 16.59 -4.27 -9.90
CA ASP A 224 15.58 -3.93 -10.90
C ASP A 224 14.14 -3.85 -10.37
N GLN A 225 13.96 -3.46 -9.10
CA GLN A 225 12.65 -3.34 -8.46
C GLN A 225 11.73 -2.32 -9.15
N ASP A 226 10.42 -2.55 -9.06
CA ASP A 226 9.37 -1.60 -9.46
C ASP A 226 9.28 -0.39 -8.49
N PHE A 227 10.27 0.51 -8.59
CA PHE A 227 10.39 1.70 -7.74
C PHE A 227 11.23 2.82 -8.38
N TRP A 228 11.28 3.98 -7.73
CA TRP A 228 12.20 5.06 -8.10
C TRP A 228 13.66 4.59 -8.08
N ARG A 229 14.50 5.11 -8.97
CA ARG A 229 15.92 4.78 -9.15
C ARG A 229 16.79 5.98 -8.76
N PHE A 230 17.04 6.10 -7.47
CA PHE A 230 17.78 7.19 -6.85
C PHE A 230 19.24 6.85 -6.56
N CYS A 231 20.04 7.87 -6.21
CA CYS A 231 21.43 7.71 -5.78
C CYS A 231 21.75 8.53 -4.53
N GLY A 232 22.74 8.08 -3.76
CA GLY A 232 23.22 8.75 -2.54
C GLY A 232 23.21 7.85 -1.31
N ILE A 233 23.27 8.47 -0.14
CA ILE A 233 23.35 7.78 1.15
C ILE A 233 22.00 7.94 1.86
N ALA A 234 21.26 6.85 2.07
CA ALA A 234 19.86 6.94 2.50
C ALA A 234 19.65 6.75 4.02
N ARG A 235 20.55 6.02 4.68
CA ARG A 235 20.39 5.57 6.07
C ARG A 235 21.48 6.11 6.98
N GLU A 236 21.31 5.85 8.27
CA GLU A 236 22.18 6.39 9.31
C GLU A 236 23.66 6.06 9.08
N SER A 237 24.53 7.02 9.36
CA SER A 237 25.97 6.89 9.09
C SER A 237 26.81 7.45 10.23
N TYR A 238 27.75 6.65 10.74
CA TYR A 238 28.54 7.00 11.92
C TYR A 238 29.90 6.30 11.95
N LEU A 239 30.79 6.75 12.83
CA LEU A 239 31.97 6.02 13.25
C LEU A 239 31.72 5.37 14.60
N TYR A 240 32.29 4.19 14.81
CA TYR A 240 32.28 3.56 16.12
C TYR A 240 33.60 2.92 16.51
N ALA A 241 33.90 2.92 17.81
CA ALA A 241 35.10 2.29 18.38
C ALA A 241 34.80 1.00 19.13
N ARG A 242 35.65 0.00 18.98
CA ARG A 242 35.60 -1.30 19.66
C ARG A 242 36.95 -1.65 20.27
N PRO A 243 37.00 -2.22 21.48
CA PRO A 243 38.25 -2.71 22.06
C PRO A 243 38.87 -3.84 21.22
N GLN A 244 40.19 -4.02 21.31
CA GLN A 244 40.92 -5.06 20.55
C GLN A 244 40.38 -6.49 20.78
N SER A 245 39.92 -6.76 22.00
CA SER A 245 39.14 -7.96 22.30
C SER A 245 37.69 -7.58 22.46
N HIS A 246 36.80 -8.25 21.75
CA HIS A 246 35.38 -7.92 21.72
C HIS A 246 34.55 -9.12 21.27
N ILE A 247 33.24 -9.01 21.39
CA ILE A 247 32.22 -9.93 20.86
C ILE A 247 32.00 -9.58 19.39
N ASP A 248 32.34 -10.52 18.51
CA ASP A 248 32.29 -10.29 17.07
C ASP A 248 30.88 -10.46 16.49
N ASP A 249 30.12 -11.47 16.95
CA ASP A 249 28.72 -11.69 16.57
C ASP A 249 27.93 -12.42 17.69
N VAL A 250 26.61 -12.25 17.66
CA VAL A 250 25.65 -12.93 18.55
C VAL A 250 24.48 -13.45 17.73
N PHE A 251 24.22 -14.76 17.79
CA PHE A 251 23.06 -15.39 17.18
C PHE A 251 22.17 -16.03 18.26
N ILE A 252 20.94 -15.53 18.37
CA ILE A 252 19.93 -16.01 19.32
C ILE A 252 18.83 -16.74 18.56
N THR A 253 18.65 -18.03 18.86
CA THR A 253 17.56 -18.84 18.32
C THR A 253 16.52 -19.11 19.41
N PRO A 254 15.33 -18.48 19.34
CA PRO A 254 14.24 -18.78 20.28
C PRO A 254 13.53 -20.09 19.91
N ASP A 255 13.10 -20.83 20.92
CA ASP A 255 12.21 -21.99 20.76
C ASP A 255 11.19 -22.06 21.92
N LEU A 256 10.13 -22.83 21.70
CA LEU A 256 9.15 -23.20 22.71
C LEU A 256 9.09 -24.73 22.87
N THR A 257 9.15 -25.18 24.11
CA THR A 257 9.16 -26.58 24.51
C THR A 257 7.95 -26.90 25.39
N ASN A 258 7.76 -28.18 25.74
CA ASN A 258 6.64 -28.63 26.59
C ASN A 258 5.27 -28.15 26.07
N ASN A 259 4.97 -28.50 24.81
CA ASN A 259 3.75 -28.07 24.10
C ASN A 259 3.58 -26.54 24.10
N TYR A 260 4.61 -25.85 23.62
CA TYR A 260 4.65 -24.40 23.53
C TYR A 260 4.53 -23.66 24.87
N THR A 261 4.77 -24.31 26.01
CA THR A 261 4.60 -23.67 27.34
C THR A 261 5.88 -23.00 27.82
N ASP A 262 7.00 -23.72 27.82
CA ASP A 262 8.28 -23.20 28.32
C ASP A 262 9.12 -22.63 27.17
N GLY A 263 9.93 -21.61 27.44
CA GLY A 263 10.80 -20.99 26.45
C GLY A 263 12.26 -21.38 26.62
N SER A 264 12.97 -21.49 25.50
CA SER A 264 14.43 -21.63 25.47
C SER A 264 15.03 -20.66 24.45
N LEU A 265 16.21 -20.13 24.78
CA LEU A 265 17.05 -19.34 23.88
C LEU A 265 18.41 -20.04 23.76
N ASN A 266 18.77 -20.46 22.56
CA ASN A 266 20.14 -20.86 22.25
C ASN A 266 20.90 -19.62 21.78
N VAL A 267 22.01 -19.29 22.43
CA VAL A 267 22.82 -18.09 22.17
C VAL A 267 24.22 -18.53 21.76
N LYS A 268 24.55 -18.37 20.49
CA LYS A 268 25.89 -18.58 19.94
C LYS A 268 26.64 -17.26 19.89
N ILE A 269 27.88 -17.26 20.35
CA ILE A 269 28.68 -16.05 20.51
C ILE A 269 30.03 -16.32 19.85
N SER A 270 30.40 -15.46 18.89
CA SER A 270 31.78 -15.37 18.41
C SER A 270 32.46 -14.16 19.03
N THR A 271 33.76 -14.25 19.25
CA THR A 271 34.56 -13.19 19.84
C THR A 271 35.86 -13.03 19.08
N GLU A 272 36.50 -11.87 19.17
CA GLU A 272 37.86 -11.66 18.66
C GLU A 272 38.83 -11.46 19.82
N ASN A 273 39.99 -12.11 19.76
CA ASN A 273 41.08 -11.98 20.75
C ASN A 273 40.61 -12.17 22.20
N ALA A 274 39.68 -13.09 22.45
CA ALA A 274 39.01 -13.20 23.76
C ALA A 274 39.33 -14.48 24.54
N LYS A 275 40.27 -15.29 24.07
CA LYS A 275 40.78 -16.44 24.82
C LYS A 275 41.24 -16.04 26.24
N GLY A 276 40.75 -16.78 27.24
CA GLY A 276 41.02 -16.54 28.66
C GLY A 276 40.13 -15.48 29.31
N LYS A 277 39.27 -14.80 28.54
CA LYS A 277 38.31 -13.80 29.02
C LYS A 277 37.00 -14.47 29.39
N ARG A 278 36.20 -13.82 30.24
CA ARG A 278 34.91 -14.35 30.70
C ARG A 278 33.77 -13.73 29.90
N VAL A 279 32.94 -14.56 29.29
CA VAL A 279 31.67 -14.13 28.70
C VAL A 279 30.55 -14.39 29.70
N GLU A 280 29.60 -13.47 29.77
CA GLU A 280 28.41 -13.54 30.62
C GLU A 280 27.19 -13.23 29.76
N VAL A 281 26.16 -14.06 29.86
CA VAL A 281 24.90 -13.93 29.14
C VAL A 281 23.78 -13.88 30.15
N GLU A 282 22.99 -12.80 30.14
CA GLU A 282 21.84 -12.64 31.05
C GLU A 282 20.56 -12.46 30.25
N LEU A 283 19.55 -13.26 30.56
CA LEU A 283 18.17 -13.02 30.14
C LEU A 283 17.48 -12.16 31.19
N LEU A 284 17.08 -10.96 30.81
CA LEU A 284 16.35 -10.01 31.64
C LEU A 284 14.85 -10.04 31.28
N GLY A 285 14.01 -10.03 32.32
CA GLY A 285 12.57 -9.86 32.23
C GLY A 285 12.16 -8.44 31.85
N GLN A 286 10.86 -8.25 31.62
CA GLN A 286 10.27 -6.95 31.25
C GLN A 286 10.52 -5.85 32.28
N THR A 287 10.69 -6.20 33.56
CA THR A 287 11.01 -5.25 34.66
C THR A 287 12.51 -5.08 34.89
N GLY A 288 13.36 -5.74 34.08
CA GLY A 288 14.82 -5.70 34.18
C GLY A 288 15.44 -6.71 35.16
N ASN A 289 14.64 -7.59 35.79
CA ASN A 289 15.16 -8.64 36.65
C ASN A 289 15.83 -9.76 35.85
N VAL A 290 16.91 -10.35 36.37
CA VAL A 290 17.55 -11.53 35.75
C VAL A 290 16.65 -12.76 35.92
N ILE A 291 16.31 -13.41 34.81
CA ILE A 291 15.50 -14.64 34.76
C ILE A 291 16.41 -15.87 34.69
N ALA A 292 17.44 -15.79 33.86
CA ALA A 292 18.43 -16.83 33.67
C ALA A 292 19.77 -16.18 33.33
N SER A 293 20.87 -16.82 33.71
CA SER A 293 22.21 -16.37 33.35
C SER A 293 23.13 -17.54 33.05
N TYR A 294 24.16 -17.26 32.26
CA TYR A 294 25.24 -18.17 31.91
C TYR A 294 26.55 -17.39 31.96
N ALA A 295 27.62 -18.03 32.41
CA ALA A 295 28.95 -17.45 32.32
C ALA A 295 30.00 -18.54 32.10
N GLU A 296 30.99 -18.26 31.26
CA GLU A 296 32.13 -19.14 31.06
C GLU A 296 33.41 -18.36 30.75
N THR A 297 34.55 -18.98 31.04
CA THR A 297 35.85 -18.49 30.57
C THR A 297 36.18 -19.12 29.22
N LEU A 298 36.37 -18.28 28.22
CA LEU A 298 36.57 -18.67 26.83
C LEU A 298 37.89 -19.44 26.66
N ARG A 299 37.80 -20.63 26.07
CA ARG A 299 38.97 -21.47 25.71
C ARG A 299 39.53 -21.13 24.33
N GLY A 300 38.72 -20.53 23.49
CA GLY A 300 39.03 -20.00 22.17
C GLY A 300 38.21 -18.74 21.93
N ASP A 301 37.66 -18.59 20.73
CA ASP A 301 36.95 -17.39 20.29
C ASP A 301 35.45 -17.63 20.03
N GLN A 302 34.90 -18.65 20.67
CA GLN A 302 33.49 -19.07 20.54
C GLN A 302 32.94 -19.47 21.92
N ALA A 303 31.64 -19.22 22.13
CA ALA A 303 30.85 -19.68 23.26
C ALA A 303 29.43 -20.03 22.84
N GLU A 304 28.78 -20.90 23.61
CA GLU A 304 27.38 -21.26 23.41
C GLU A 304 26.67 -21.35 24.76
N ALA A 305 25.54 -20.66 24.88
CA ALA A 305 24.72 -20.66 26.08
C ALA A 305 23.30 -21.13 25.74
N THR A 306 22.67 -21.84 26.67
CA THR A 306 21.23 -22.14 26.60
C THR A 306 20.55 -21.55 27.83
N LEU A 307 19.66 -20.58 27.60
CA LEU A 307 18.86 -19.95 28.64
C LEU A 307 17.44 -20.50 28.58
N THR A 308 16.84 -20.80 29.73
CA THR A 308 15.47 -21.33 29.80
C THR A 308 14.61 -20.45 30.70
N ALA A 309 13.37 -20.22 30.27
CA ALA A 309 12.35 -19.52 31.06
C ALA A 309 11.12 -20.42 31.22
N LYS A 310 10.61 -20.54 32.45
CA LYS A 310 9.36 -21.26 32.72
C LYS A 310 8.17 -20.38 32.38
N ASN A 311 7.26 -20.90 31.54
CA ASN A 311 6.06 -20.20 31.11
C ASN A 311 6.26 -18.70 30.78
N PRO A 312 7.20 -18.32 29.90
CA PRO A 312 7.43 -16.93 29.56
C PRO A 312 6.24 -16.37 28.77
N LEU A 313 6.07 -15.05 28.82
CA LEU A 313 5.18 -14.36 27.90
C LEU A 313 5.75 -14.51 26.48
N LYS A 314 4.90 -14.96 25.55
CA LYS A 314 5.31 -15.24 24.17
C LYS A 314 5.19 -13.98 23.32
N TRP A 315 6.06 -13.88 22.33
CA TRP A 315 5.98 -12.81 21.34
C TRP A 315 5.05 -13.22 20.19
N THR A 316 4.14 -12.32 19.82
CA THR A 316 3.22 -12.41 18.67
C THR A 316 2.89 -11.01 18.16
N ALA A 317 2.26 -10.88 16.98
CA ALA A 317 1.78 -9.58 16.49
C ALA A 317 0.64 -8.96 17.35
N GLU A 318 -0.09 -9.80 18.09
CA GLU A 318 -1.19 -9.37 18.97
C GLU A 318 -0.71 -8.97 20.38
N THR A 319 0.36 -9.61 20.85
CA THR A 319 0.99 -9.42 22.17
C THR A 319 2.52 -9.45 22.02
N PRO A 320 3.16 -8.32 21.67
CA PRO A 320 4.59 -8.26 21.34
C PRO A 320 5.48 -8.25 22.59
N ASN A 321 5.42 -9.32 23.38
CA ASN A 321 6.19 -9.44 24.62
C ASN A 321 7.69 -9.59 24.32
N LEU A 322 8.48 -8.57 24.69
CA LEU A 322 9.91 -8.56 24.53
C LEU A 322 10.65 -8.74 25.87
N TYR A 323 11.75 -9.48 25.79
CA TYR A 323 12.76 -9.64 26.82
C TYR A 323 14.08 -9.04 26.31
N LYS A 324 15.10 -8.97 27.18
CA LYS A 324 16.43 -8.51 26.80
C LYS A 324 17.47 -9.57 27.11
N VAL A 325 18.34 -9.87 26.17
CA VAL A 325 19.58 -10.63 26.40
C VAL A 325 20.73 -9.64 26.44
N LEU A 326 21.50 -9.63 27.54
CA LEU A 326 22.76 -8.91 27.64
C LEU A 326 23.91 -9.90 27.48
N VAL A 327 24.77 -9.68 26.48
CA VAL A 327 26.02 -10.44 26.29
C VAL A 327 27.18 -9.53 26.67
N SER A 328 27.91 -9.88 27.72
CA SER A 328 28.98 -9.05 28.28
C SER A 328 30.31 -9.80 28.30
N LEU A 329 31.38 -9.13 27.88
CA LEU A 329 32.73 -9.69 27.88
C LEU A 329 33.59 -9.01 28.96
N TYR A 330 34.34 -9.81 29.73
CA TYR A 330 35.15 -9.36 30.86
C TYR A 330 36.60 -9.85 30.77
N ASP A 331 37.53 -8.99 31.14
CA ASP A 331 38.94 -9.33 31.41
C ASP A 331 39.17 -9.31 32.93
N GLY A 332 39.18 -10.47 33.57
CA GLY A 332 39.01 -10.57 35.02
C GLY A 332 37.67 -9.97 35.46
N ASP A 333 37.72 -8.95 36.33
CA ASP A 333 36.53 -8.21 36.78
C ASP A 333 36.22 -6.96 35.93
N LYS A 334 37.11 -6.61 34.98
CA LYS A 334 36.94 -5.44 34.13
C LYS A 334 35.98 -5.77 32.98
N LEU A 335 34.84 -5.09 32.93
CA LEU A 335 33.96 -5.12 31.76
C LEU A 335 34.69 -4.51 30.54
N ILE A 336 34.70 -5.25 29.45
CA ILE A 336 35.26 -4.81 28.17
C ILE A 336 34.15 -4.20 27.33
N GLU A 337 33.03 -4.90 27.19
CA GLU A 337 31.84 -4.40 26.50
C GLU A 337 30.60 -5.22 26.85
N SER A 338 29.43 -4.64 26.56
CA SER A 338 28.13 -5.27 26.71
C SER A 338 27.25 -4.98 25.51
N ILE A 339 26.65 -6.03 24.93
CA ILE A 339 25.75 -5.97 23.78
C ILE A 339 24.34 -6.31 24.25
N PRO A 340 23.37 -5.40 24.08
CA PRO A 340 21.96 -5.71 24.29
C PRO A 340 21.31 -6.28 23.02
N GLN A 341 20.46 -7.29 23.20
CA GLN A 341 19.60 -7.83 22.15
C GLN A 341 18.17 -7.97 22.68
N ARG A 342 17.18 -7.47 21.92
CA ARG A 342 15.77 -7.70 22.22
C ARG A 342 15.38 -9.07 21.68
N VAL A 343 14.65 -9.84 22.48
CA VAL A 343 14.26 -11.21 22.12
C VAL A 343 12.80 -11.45 22.45
N GLY A 344 12.13 -12.23 21.61
CA GLY A 344 10.77 -12.70 21.84
C GLY A 344 10.73 -14.22 21.86
N PHE A 345 10.13 -14.81 22.89
CA PHE A 345 9.91 -16.25 22.92
C PHE A 345 8.82 -16.61 21.92
N ARG A 346 9.20 -17.26 20.82
CA ARG A 346 8.27 -17.76 19.82
C ARG A 346 8.80 -18.99 19.10
N LYS A 347 7.91 -19.70 18.43
CA LYS A 347 8.24 -20.79 17.49
C LYS A 347 7.48 -20.58 16.18
N VAL A 348 8.17 -20.73 15.06
CA VAL A 348 7.57 -20.70 13.72
C VAL A 348 7.83 -22.04 13.05
N GLU A 349 6.81 -22.62 12.44
CA GLU A 349 6.93 -23.90 11.74
C GLU A 349 5.84 -24.05 10.68
N ILE A 350 6.06 -24.93 9.70
CA ILE A 350 5.00 -25.36 8.79
C ILE A 350 4.54 -26.75 9.20
N LYS A 351 3.25 -26.88 9.48
CA LYS A 351 2.64 -28.15 9.87
C LYS A 351 1.21 -28.20 9.34
N ASN A 352 0.78 -29.37 8.87
CA ASN A 352 -0.56 -29.58 8.31
C ASN A 352 -0.91 -28.58 7.20
N GLN A 353 0.06 -28.26 6.32
CA GLN A 353 -0.09 -27.29 5.23
C GLN A 353 -0.37 -25.85 5.71
N GLN A 354 0.04 -25.51 6.92
CA GLN A 354 -0.16 -24.19 7.50
C GLN A 354 1.13 -23.66 8.12
N LEU A 355 1.41 -22.37 7.94
CA LEU A 355 2.37 -21.60 8.71
C LEU A 355 1.80 -21.38 10.12
N LEU A 356 2.52 -21.87 11.13
CA LEU A 356 2.13 -21.76 12.52
C LEU A 356 3.06 -20.79 13.26
N VAL A 357 2.48 -19.95 14.11
CA VAL A 357 3.19 -19.19 15.14
C VAL A 357 2.72 -19.70 16.50
N ASN A 358 3.65 -20.17 17.34
CA ASN A 358 3.36 -20.71 18.67
C ASN A 358 2.28 -21.81 18.66
N GLY A 359 2.25 -22.62 17.59
CA GLY A 359 1.30 -23.71 17.38
C GLY A 359 -0.06 -23.30 16.80
N GLN A 360 -0.26 -22.03 16.44
CA GLN A 360 -1.52 -21.51 15.90
C GLN A 360 -1.40 -21.10 14.41
N PRO A 361 -2.39 -21.42 13.56
CA PRO A 361 -2.35 -21.14 12.11
C PRO A 361 -2.76 -19.70 11.79
N VAL A 362 -1.85 -18.76 12.05
CA VAL A 362 -2.11 -17.32 11.90
C VAL A 362 -2.55 -16.96 10.48
N LEU A 363 -3.47 -16.00 10.37
CA LEU A 363 -3.83 -15.39 9.09
C LEU A 363 -2.91 -14.19 8.81
N ILE A 364 -2.31 -14.16 7.63
CA ILE A 364 -1.48 -13.06 7.14
C ILE A 364 -2.40 -11.96 6.58
N LYS A 365 -2.64 -10.94 7.40
CA LYS A 365 -3.33 -9.69 7.06
C LYS A 365 -2.26 -8.67 6.66
N GLY A 366 -1.65 -8.91 5.50
CA GLY A 366 -0.38 -8.30 5.13
C GLY A 366 -0.45 -7.16 4.11
N VAL A 367 0.62 -6.37 4.05
CA VAL A 367 0.90 -5.37 3.00
C VAL A 367 2.37 -5.45 2.56
N ASN A 368 2.67 -5.20 1.29
CA ASN A 368 4.02 -4.94 0.79
C ASN A 368 4.38 -3.47 1.10
N ARG A 369 5.58 -3.19 1.59
CA ARG A 369 6.01 -1.81 1.92
C ARG A 369 7.36 -1.51 1.29
N HIS A 370 7.41 -0.50 0.42
CA HIS A 370 8.64 0.18 0.02
C HIS A 370 9.05 1.24 1.06
N GLU A 371 10.36 1.32 1.35
CA GLU A 371 10.95 2.42 2.13
C GLU A 371 11.01 3.72 1.31
N LEU A 372 9.91 4.47 1.30
CA LEU A 372 9.83 5.74 0.61
C LEU A 372 9.14 6.84 1.42
N ASP A 373 9.75 8.02 1.40
CA ASP A 373 9.17 9.28 1.84
C ASP A 373 9.00 10.23 0.64
N PRO A 374 7.85 10.93 0.49
CA PRO A 374 7.61 11.83 -0.64
C PRO A 374 8.58 13.02 -0.73
N ASP A 375 9.23 13.37 0.38
CA ASP A 375 10.15 14.51 0.51
C ASP A 375 11.62 14.04 0.59
N GLY A 376 11.89 12.89 1.23
CA GLY A 376 13.23 12.32 1.44
C GLY A 376 13.64 11.21 0.47
N GLY A 377 12.73 10.67 -0.35
CA GLY A 377 12.98 9.50 -1.18
C GLY A 377 13.27 8.29 -0.30
N TYR A 378 14.44 7.68 -0.44
CA TYR A 378 14.85 6.57 0.45
C TYR A 378 15.24 7.02 1.87
N VAL A 379 15.33 8.33 2.15
CA VAL A 379 15.59 8.84 3.51
C VAL A 379 14.28 8.86 4.28
N VAL A 380 13.97 7.76 4.97
CA VAL A 380 12.78 7.62 5.81
C VAL A 380 13.16 7.79 7.28
N SER A 381 12.49 8.70 7.99
CA SER A 381 12.76 8.93 9.41
C SER A 381 12.09 7.87 10.30
N VAL A 382 12.60 7.71 11.53
CA VAL A 382 12.00 6.80 12.54
C VAL A 382 10.55 7.20 12.85
N GLU A 383 10.24 8.50 12.90
CA GLU A 383 8.88 8.99 13.10
C GLU A 383 7.96 8.57 11.95
N ARG A 384 8.46 8.59 10.70
CA ARG A 384 7.68 8.12 9.55
C ARG A 384 7.48 6.61 9.58
N MET A 385 8.49 5.84 10.01
CA MET A 385 8.35 4.40 10.24
C MET A 385 7.29 4.10 11.32
N ILE A 386 7.28 4.84 12.43
CA ILE A 386 6.27 4.70 13.49
C ILE A 386 4.87 5.05 12.96
N GLN A 387 4.75 6.12 12.15
CA GLN A 387 3.49 6.49 11.50
C GLN A 387 3.00 5.38 10.56
N ASP A 388 3.88 4.78 9.75
CA ASP A 388 3.53 3.66 8.89
C ASP A 388 2.94 2.51 9.72
N ILE A 389 3.59 2.11 10.82
CA ILE A 389 3.10 1.04 11.71
C ILE A 389 1.78 1.45 12.38
N GLN A 390 1.62 2.70 12.79
CA GLN A 390 0.39 3.20 13.38
C GLN A 390 -0.78 3.06 12.40
N VAL A 391 -0.59 3.48 11.15
CA VAL A 391 -1.61 3.34 10.09
C VAL A 391 -1.90 1.87 9.79
N MET A 392 -0.88 1.02 9.75
CA MET A 392 -1.06 -0.44 9.64
C MET A 392 -1.96 -0.99 10.76
N LYS A 393 -1.70 -0.60 12.02
CA LYS A 393 -2.54 -1.02 13.16
C LYS A 393 -3.98 -0.50 13.06
N GLN A 394 -4.17 0.74 12.60
CA GLN A 394 -5.50 1.29 12.34
C GLN A 394 -6.24 0.47 11.27
N LEU A 395 -5.53 0.00 10.24
CA LEU A 395 -6.07 -0.84 9.16
C LEU A 395 -6.16 -2.33 9.51
N ASN A 396 -5.95 -2.72 10.78
CA ASN A 396 -5.93 -4.12 11.24
C ASN A 396 -4.87 -5.00 10.54
N VAL A 397 -3.82 -4.40 9.97
CA VAL A 397 -2.67 -5.09 9.37
C VAL A 397 -1.84 -5.74 10.47
N ASN A 398 -1.44 -6.99 10.26
CA ASN A 398 -0.59 -7.73 11.21
C ASN A 398 0.76 -8.18 10.62
N ALA A 399 0.98 -7.99 9.32
CA ALA A 399 2.17 -8.45 8.65
C ALA A 399 2.66 -7.49 7.56
N VAL A 400 3.98 -7.44 7.35
CA VAL A 400 4.64 -6.68 6.28
C VAL A 400 5.63 -7.56 5.53
N ARG A 401 5.69 -7.40 4.21
CA ARG A 401 6.79 -7.87 3.37
C ARG A 401 7.64 -6.67 2.99
N THR A 402 8.96 -6.75 3.23
CA THR A 402 9.91 -5.68 2.88
C THR A 402 10.25 -5.77 1.40
N CYS A 403 9.39 -5.21 0.55
CA CYS A 403 9.50 -5.32 -0.90
C CYS A 403 10.54 -4.29 -1.44
N HIS A 404 11.57 -4.68 -2.19
CA HIS A 404 12.09 -6.05 -2.41
C HIS A 404 13.55 -6.12 -1.99
N TYR A 405 13.78 -5.81 -0.72
CA TYR A 405 15.09 -5.67 -0.11
C TYR A 405 15.01 -5.61 1.42
N PRO A 406 16.14 -5.75 2.13
CA PRO A 406 16.19 -5.48 3.55
C PRO A 406 15.92 -4.00 3.82
N ASP A 407 14.94 -3.71 4.67
CA ASP A 407 14.65 -2.37 5.16
C ASP A 407 15.76 -1.89 6.12
N ASP A 408 15.68 -0.64 6.58
CA ASP A 408 16.55 -0.14 7.64
C ASP A 408 16.43 -1.04 8.88
N PRO A 409 17.53 -1.46 9.54
CA PRO A 409 17.45 -2.31 10.73
C PRO A 409 16.53 -1.76 11.83
N ARG A 410 16.37 -0.44 11.91
CA ARG A 410 15.43 0.23 12.83
C ARG A 410 13.96 -0.13 12.55
N TRP A 411 13.59 -0.48 11.31
CA TRP A 411 12.24 -0.94 10.97
C TRP A 411 11.87 -2.25 11.67
N TYR A 412 12.76 -3.24 11.64
CA TYR A 412 12.54 -4.55 12.27
C TYR A 412 12.48 -4.43 13.80
N GLU A 413 13.30 -3.56 14.35
CA GLU A 413 13.27 -3.14 15.74
C GLU A 413 11.92 -2.53 16.17
N LEU A 414 11.26 -1.76 15.30
CA LEU A 414 9.91 -1.24 15.56
C LEU A 414 8.83 -2.32 15.36
N CYS A 415 8.99 -3.21 14.38
CA CYS A 415 8.10 -4.35 14.18
C CYS A 415 8.11 -5.32 15.37
N ASP A 416 9.27 -5.53 15.98
CA ASP A 416 9.41 -6.28 17.23
C ASP A 416 8.63 -5.62 18.37
N GLU A 417 8.73 -4.30 18.49
CA GLU A 417 8.12 -3.50 19.58
C GLU A 417 6.60 -3.42 19.48
N TYR A 418 6.10 -3.14 18.27
CA TYR A 418 4.67 -2.90 18.04
C TYR A 418 3.93 -4.15 17.55
N GLY A 419 4.63 -5.26 17.32
CA GLY A 419 4.04 -6.54 16.95
C GLY A 419 3.55 -6.56 15.51
N ILE A 420 4.47 -6.60 14.56
CA ILE A 420 4.19 -6.85 13.13
C ILE A 420 4.99 -8.08 12.71
N TYR A 421 4.34 -9.05 12.08
CA TYR A 421 5.04 -10.17 11.46
C TYR A 421 5.75 -9.69 10.19
N VAL A 422 6.98 -10.14 9.97
CA VAL A 422 7.79 -9.71 8.82
C VAL A 422 8.19 -10.90 7.97
N THR A 423 7.96 -10.76 6.66
CA THR A 423 8.66 -11.54 5.63
C THR A 423 9.81 -10.67 5.12
N ALA A 424 11.03 -11.00 5.54
CA ALA A 424 12.22 -10.22 5.25
C ALA A 424 12.88 -10.71 3.95
N GLU A 425 13.02 -9.81 2.98
CA GLU A 425 13.44 -10.15 1.62
C GLU A 425 14.85 -9.66 1.29
N SER A 426 15.62 -10.50 0.60
CA SER A 426 16.96 -10.12 0.11
C SER A 426 16.85 -9.21 -1.12
N ASN A 427 17.83 -8.31 -1.30
CA ASN A 427 17.85 -7.32 -2.37
C ASN A 427 18.24 -7.95 -3.72
N ILE A 428 17.37 -8.77 -4.30
CA ILE A 428 17.61 -9.42 -5.59
C ILE A 428 16.36 -9.33 -6.45
N GLU A 429 16.42 -8.50 -7.48
CA GLU A 429 15.44 -8.44 -8.56
C GLU A 429 16.12 -8.12 -9.89
N SER A 430 15.91 -8.97 -10.90
CA SER A 430 16.48 -8.79 -12.26
C SER A 430 15.40 -8.89 -13.34
N HIS A 431 14.25 -8.27 -13.06
CA HIS A 431 13.03 -8.33 -13.86
C HIS A 431 13.31 -8.03 -15.35
N GLY A 432 14.11 -7.00 -15.65
CA GLY A 432 14.51 -6.60 -17.00
C GLY A 432 15.25 -7.66 -17.84
N MET A 433 15.81 -8.70 -17.22
CA MET A 433 16.45 -9.82 -17.94
C MET A 433 15.43 -10.88 -18.41
N GLY A 434 14.25 -10.90 -17.80
CA GLY A 434 13.24 -11.93 -17.95
C GLY A 434 13.67 -13.29 -17.39
N TYR A 435 12.76 -14.26 -17.40
CA TYR A 435 12.92 -15.53 -16.66
C TYR A 435 13.44 -16.70 -17.53
N GLY A 436 13.73 -16.42 -18.81
CA GLY A 436 14.23 -17.39 -19.79
C GLY A 436 15.71 -17.74 -19.62
N ASP A 437 16.39 -18.06 -20.72
CA ASP A 437 17.80 -18.48 -20.70
C ASP A 437 18.78 -17.36 -20.30
N ARG A 438 18.38 -16.09 -20.46
CA ARG A 438 19.17 -14.91 -20.08
C ARG A 438 19.04 -14.51 -18.62
N SER A 439 18.20 -15.22 -17.85
CA SER A 439 17.96 -14.94 -16.44
C SER A 439 19.24 -15.00 -15.63
N LEU A 440 19.49 -14.00 -14.77
CA LEU A 440 20.70 -13.96 -13.94
C LEU A 440 20.73 -15.07 -12.89
N SER A 441 19.57 -15.61 -12.51
CA SER A 441 19.46 -16.79 -11.65
C SER A 441 20.04 -18.09 -12.24
N LYS A 442 20.33 -18.11 -13.55
CA LYS A 442 20.98 -19.22 -14.26
C LYS A 442 22.42 -18.90 -14.66
N ASN A 443 22.86 -17.65 -14.47
CA ASN A 443 24.18 -17.21 -14.88
C ASN A 443 25.20 -17.40 -13.73
N PRO A 444 26.23 -18.24 -13.89
CA PRO A 444 27.19 -18.50 -12.83
C PRO A 444 28.04 -17.28 -12.46
N LEU A 445 28.17 -16.27 -13.32
CA LEU A 445 28.89 -15.03 -12.98
C LEU A 445 28.21 -14.25 -11.85
N PHE A 446 26.90 -14.41 -11.66
CA PHE A 446 26.15 -13.72 -10.60
C PHE A 446 25.90 -14.61 -9.38
N HIS A 447 26.48 -15.83 -9.32
CA HIS A 447 26.25 -16.77 -8.23
C HIS A 447 26.64 -16.17 -6.88
N ASP A 448 27.87 -15.65 -6.76
CA ASP A 448 28.38 -15.14 -5.49
C ASP A 448 27.57 -13.94 -4.99
N MET A 449 27.18 -13.04 -5.89
CA MET A 449 26.26 -11.94 -5.58
C MET A 449 24.92 -12.43 -5.03
N HIS A 450 24.34 -13.52 -5.58
CA HIS A 450 23.08 -14.06 -5.05
C HIS A 450 23.25 -14.58 -3.61
N ILE A 451 24.35 -15.25 -3.30
CA ILE A 451 24.64 -15.78 -1.97
C ILE A 451 24.98 -14.65 -0.98
N GLU A 452 25.80 -13.69 -1.39
CA GLU A 452 26.22 -12.55 -0.57
C GLU A 452 25.01 -11.70 -0.16
N ARG A 453 24.06 -11.45 -1.06
CA ARG A 453 22.84 -10.70 -0.70
C ARG A 453 21.90 -11.49 0.22
N GLN A 454 21.90 -12.83 0.17
CA GLN A 454 21.24 -13.62 1.24
C GLN A 454 21.96 -13.45 2.58
N ARG A 455 23.30 -13.47 2.58
CA ARG A 455 24.12 -13.26 3.77
C ARG A 455 23.82 -11.89 4.40
N HIS A 456 23.78 -10.83 3.60
CA HIS A 456 23.48 -9.47 4.03
C HIS A 456 22.11 -9.37 4.72
N ASN A 457 21.09 -10.07 4.20
CA ASN A 457 19.77 -10.13 4.80
C ASN A 457 19.78 -10.93 6.12
N ILE A 458 20.18 -12.20 6.08
CA ILE A 458 19.98 -13.11 7.21
C ILE A 458 21.00 -12.89 8.34
N TYR A 459 22.24 -12.47 8.07
CA TYR A 459 23.26 -12.30 9.13
C TYR A 459 22.94 -11.09 9.99
N VAL A 460 22.49 -10.00 9.36
CA VAL A 460 22.17 -8.74 10.04
C VAL A 460 20.88 -8.87 10.85
N LEU A 461 19.88 -9.57 10.32
CA LEU A 461 18.51 -9.54 10.85
C LEU A 461 18.08 -10.78 11.67
N LYS A 462 18.94 -11.81 11.77
CA LYS A 462 18.63 -13.12 12.40
C LYS A 462 17.96 -13.11 13.78
N ASN A 463 18.21 -12.09 14.59
CA ASN A 463 17.76 -12.03 15.98
C ASN A 463 16.36 -11.42 16.16
N HIS A 464 15.76 -10.84 15.12
CA HIS A 464 14.44 -10.20 15.23
C HIS A 464 13.31 -11.23 15.39
N PRO A 465 12.53 -11.20 16.49
CA PRO A 465 11.35 -12.05 16.64
C PRO A 465 10.25 -11.73 15.62
N SER A 466 10.15 -10.49 15.11
CA SER A 466 9.18 -10.11 14.08
C SER A 466 9.31 -10.89 12.78
N ILE A 467 10.53 -11.21 12.38
CA ILE A 467 10.78 -11.96 11.15
C ILE A 467 10.31 -13.40 11.33
N ILE A 468 9.30 -13.81 10.57
CA ILE A 468 8.77 -15.17 10.60
C ILE A 468 9.09 -15.95 9.33
N VAL A 469 9.46 -15.28 8.23
CA VAL A 469 9.80 -15.90 6.94
C VAL A 469 10.98 -15.14 6.30
N TRP A 470 11.90 -15.88 5.69
CA TRP A 470 12.92 -15.33 4.79
C TRP A 470 12.45 -15.42 3.34
N SER A 471 12.56 -14.34 2.57
CA SER A 471 12.33 -14.33 1.13
C SER A 471 13.64 -14.15 0.38
N LEU A 472 13.88 -14.98 -0.65
CA LEU A 472 15.16 -14.99 -1.37
C LEU A 472 15.33 -13.80 -2.34
N GLY A 473 14.25 -13.11 -2.70
CA GLY A 473 14.23 -12.02 -3.67
C GLY A 473 12.89 -11.95 -4.39
N ASN A 474 12.82 -11.18 -5.46
CA ASN A 474 11.60 -10.94 -6.25
C ASN A 474 11.89 -11.06 -7.76
N GLU A 475 10.93 -11.58 -8.54
CA GLU A 475 10.90 -11.53 -10.02
C GLU A 475 12.26 -11.61 -10.75
N ALA A 476 13.14 -12.53 -10.34
CA ALA A 476 14.51 -12.70 -10.87
C ALA A 476 14.70 -14.04 -11.61
N GLY A 477 13.58 -14.65 -12.03
CA GLY A 477 13.51 -15.98 -12.60
C GLY A 477 14.00 -17.09 -11.66
N TYR A 478 13.91 -18.35 -12.08
CA TYR A 478 14.34 -19.49 -11.27
C TYR A 478 15.51 -20.24 -11.90
N GLY A 479 16.48 -20.64 -11.07
CA GLY A 479 17.68 -21.33 -11.51
C GLY A 479 18.60 -21.73 -10.36
N LYS A 480 19.77 -22.29 -10.71
CA LYS A 480 20.75 -22.86 -9.77
C LYS A 480 21.17 -21.89 -8.67
N ASN A 481 21.31 -20.59 -8.99
CA ASN A 481 21.71 -19.60 -7.99
C ASN A 481 20.67 -19.49 -6.86
N PHE A 482 19.37 -19.59 -7.16
CA PHE A 482 18.31 -19.59 -6.15
C PHE A 482 18.18 -20.93 -5.42
N GLU A 483 18.47 -22.06 -6.08
CA GLU A 483 18.52 -23.36 -5.41
C GLU A 483 19.62 -23.42 -4.35
N ASP A 484 20.78 -22.83 -4.64
CA ASP A 484 21.91 -22.74 -3.71
C ASP A 484 21.66 -21.71 -2.61
N ALA A 485 21.06 -20.56 -2.96
CA ALA A 485 20.63 -19.55 -2.01
C ALA A 485 19.63 -20.12 -0.99
N TYR A 486 18.63 -20.90 -1.46
CA TYR A 486 17.71 -21.61 -0.57
C TYR A 486 18.45 -22.56 0.37
N ASP A 487 19.32 -23.42 -0.15
CA ASP A 487 20.06 -24.39 0.67
C ASP A 487 20.95 -23.69 1.71
N PHE A 488 21.59 -22.58 1.33
CA PHE A 488 22.38 -21.73 2.23
C PHE A 488 21.53 -21.16 3.36
N VAL A 489 20.39 -20.54 3.05
CA VAL A 489 19.49 -19.95 4.05
C VAL A 489 18.96 -21.03 5.01
N LYS A 490 18.49 -22.18 4.48
CA LYS A 490 17.97 -23.28 5.29
C LYS A 490 19.04 -23.93 6.17
N ALA A 491 20.29 -24.01 5.71
CA ALA A 491 21.40 -24.52 6.50
C ALA A 491 21.81 -23.56 7.62
N TYR A 492 21.73 -22.25 7.39
CA TYR A 492 22.10 -21.23 8.37
C TYR A 492 21.01 -21.02 9.43
N ASP A 493 19.76 -20.84 9.03
CA ASP A 493 18.63 -20.60 9.93
C ASP A 493 17.45 -21.57 9.66
N PRO A 494 17.45 -22.75 10.29
CA PRO A 494 16.34 -23.69 10.19
C PRO A 494 15.12 -23.28 11.04
N SER A 495 15.22 -22.20 11.85
CA SER A 495 14.13 -21.78 12.75
C SER A 495 13.00 -21.03 12.05
N ARG A 496 13.17 -20.71 10.76
CA ARG A 496 12.20 -19.99 9.93
C ARG A 496 12.00 -20.70 8.58
N PRO A 497 10.77 -20.66 8.01
CA PRO A 497 10.53 -21.00 6.63
C PRO A 497 11.21 -20.04 5.66
N CYS A 498 11.49 -20.52 4.46
CA CYS A 498 12.04 -19.73 3.35
C CYS A 498 11.10 -19.77 2.15
N GLN A 499 10.83 -18.61 1.53
CA GLN A 499 9.96 -18.49 0.36
C GLN A 499 10.67 -17.87 -0.85
N TYR A 500 10.22 -18.24 -2.05
CA TYR A 500 10.56 -17.55 -3.29
C TYR A 500 9.48 -17.80 -4.34
N GLU A 501 8.89 -16.73 -4.90
CA GLU A 501 7.71 -16.86 -5.75
C GLU A 501 8.00 -17.61 -7.05
N GLN A 502 9.09 -17.26 -7.73
CA GLN A 502 9.45 -17.83 -9.03
C GLN A 502 9.84 -19.32 -8.96
N ALA A 503 10.02 -19.88 -7.76
CA ALA A 503 10.15 -21.32 -7.57
C ALA A 503 8.86 -22.08 -7.93
N GLY A 504 7.70 -21.42 -7.83
CA GLY A 504 6.40 -21.96 -8.18
C GLY A 504 6.08 -23.30 -7.51
N ASN A 505 5.43 -24.19 -8.27
CA ASN A 505 5.00 -25.48 -7.74
C ASN A 505 6.11 -26.52 -7.58
N TRP A 506 7.28 -26.33 -8.19
CA TRP A 506 8.27 -27.41 -8.36
C TRP A 506 9.65 -27.08 -7.78
N GLY A 507 9.94 -25.80 -7.54
CA GLY A 507 11.21 -25.34 -6.99
C GLY A 507 11.26 -25.40 -5.46
N LYS A 508 12.44 -25.06 -4.94
CA LYS A 508 12.73 -24.98 -3.51
C LYS A 508 12.11 -23.73 -2.88
N THR A 509 10.97 -23.93 -2.23
CA THR A 509 10.28 -22.94 -1.40
C THR A 509 9.40 -23.67 -0.38
N ASP A 510 9.36 -23.18 0.85
CA ASP A 510 8.57 -23.76 1.95
C ASP A 510 7.10 -23.30 1.90
N ILE A 511 6.83 -22.18 1.25
CA ILE A 511 5.51 -21.56 1.09
C ILE A 511 5.22 -21.43 -0.41
N TYR A 512 4.01 -21.76 -0.84
CA TYR A 512 3.58 -21.40 -2.18
C TYR A 512 3.05 -19.97 -2.15
N CYS A 513 3.81 -19.05 -2.74
CA CYS A 513 3.59 -17.63 -2.59
C CYS A 513 3.43 -16.89 -3.93
N PRO A 514 2.41 -17.21 -4.75
CA PRO A 514 2.23 -16.57 -6.06
C PRO A 514 1.92 -15.07 -5.91
N MET A 515 2.17 -14.33 -6.99
CA MET A 515 1.67 -12.98 -7.18
C MET A 515 0.34 -12.99 -7.95
N TYR A 516 -0.65 -12.22 -7.49
CA TYR A 516 -1.91 -11.93 -8.19
C TYR A 516 -2.70 -13.16 -8.64
N ALA A 517 -2.64 -14.25 -7.87
CA ALA A 517 -3.44 -15.43 -8.14
C ALA A 517 -4.92 -15.10 -7.93
N ASP A 518 -5.72 -15.25 -8.98
CA ASP A 518 -7.16 -15.00 -8.91
C ASP A 518 -7.88 -15.96 -7.93
N TYR A 519 -9.15 -15.66 -7.67
CA TYR A 519 -10.00 -16.43 -6.77
C TYR A 519 -10.07 -17.92 -7.14
N GLY A 520 -10.16 -18.23 -8.44
CA GLY A 520 -10.26 -19.59 -8.94
C GLY A 520 -8.95 -20.35 -8.83
N HIS A 521 -7.81 -19.67 -9.02
CA HIS A 521 -6.49 -20.24 -8.80
C HIS A 521 -6.28 -20.61 -7.33
N CYS A 522 -6.62 -19.70 -6.42
CA CYS A 522 -6.52 -19.95 -4.98
C CYS A 522 -7.35 -21.18 -4.58
N GLU A 523 -8.62 -21.24 -5.02
CA GLU A 523 -9.49 -22.39 -4.72
C GLU A 523 -8.96 -23.70 -5.30
N ARG A 524 -8.46 -23.69 -6.55
CA ARG A 524 -7.85 -24.88 -7.16
C ARG A 524 -6.64 -25.37 -6.39
N TYR A 525 -5.67 -24.50 -6.11
CA TYR A 525 -4.45 -24.87 -5.38
C TYR A 525 -4.79 -25.47 -4.00
N CYS A 526 -5.73 -24.86 -3.28
CA CYS A 526 -6.12 -25.34 -1.97
C CYS A 526 -6.86 -26.68 -1.98
N GLY A 527 -7.48 -27.04 -3.10
CA GLY A 527 -8.09 -28.35 -3.32
C GLY A 527 -7.10 -29.46 -3.69
N GLU A 528 -5.85 -29.12 -4.03
CA GLU A 528 -4.80 -30.07 -4.36
C GLU A 528 -4.06 -30.57 -3.11
N ASN A 529 -3.40 -31.73 -3.23
CA ASN A 529 -2.62 -32.32 -2.12
C ASN A 529 -1.17 -31.78 -2.13
N ASN A 530 -0.99 -30.50 -1.77
CA ASN A 530 0.33 -29.87 -1.64
C ASN A 530 0.67 -29.65 -0.15
N ALA A 531 1.89 -29.96 0.25
CA ALA A 531 2.32 -29.87 1.65
C ALA A 531 2.50 -28.41 2.14
N ARG A 532 2.55 -27.43 1.23
CA ARG A 532 2.87 -26.03 1.52
C ARG A 532 1.62 -25.17 1.65
N PRO A 533 1.56 -24.25 2.63
CA PRO A 533 0.51 -23.23 2.68
C PRO A 533 0.56 -22.34 1.44
N LEU A 534 -0.61 -21.83 1.04
CA LEU A 534 -0.77 -20.72 0.12
C LEU A 534 -0.77 -19.41 0.91
N ILE A 535 0.22 -18.56 0.65
CA ILE A 535 0.28 -17.18 1.16
C ILE A 535 0.77 -16.30 0.02
N GLN A 536 -0.13 -15.54 -0.60
CA GLN A 536 0.24 -14.72 -1.78
C GLN A 536 1.26 -13.65 -1.37
N CYS A 537 2.44 -13.61 -2.02
CA CYS A 537 3.43 -12.56 -1.72
C CYS A 537 2.95 -11.21 -2.21
N GLU A 538 2.06 -11.17 -3.21
CA GLU A 538 1.35 -9.99 -3.69
C GLU A 538 -0.05 -10.39 -4.13
N TYR A 539 -1.08 -9.64 -3.71
CA TYR A 539 -2.44 -9.80 -4.19
C TYR A 539 -3.20 -8.49 -4.07
N ALA A 540 -4.41 -8.44 -4.62
CA ALA A 540 -5.31 -7.30 -4.49
C ALA A 540 -4.63 -5.95 -4.80
N HIS A 541 -4.09 -5.81 -6.01
CA HIS A 541 -3.38 -4.61 -6.45
C HIS A 541 -4.21 -3.33 -6.27
N THR A 542 -3.73 -2.35 -5.49
CA THR A 542 -4.47 -1.16 -5.04
C THR A 542 -4.18 0.14 -5.81
N MET A 543 -3.73 0.04 -7.06
CA MET A 543 -3.47 1.21 -7.92
C MET A 543 -4.72 2.06 -8.20
N GLY A 544 -4.62 3.35 -7.85
CA GLY A 544 -5.71 4.31 -7.97
C GLY A 544 -6.97 3.86 -7.23
N ASN A 545 -8.13 4.08 -7.82
CA ASN A 545 -9.42 3.58 -7.30
C ASN A 545 -9.57 2.07 -7.57
N SER A 546 -9.24 1.23 -6.59
CA SER A 546 -9.25 -0.24 -6.73
C SER A 546 -9.82 -0.96 -5.49
N ALA A 547 -9.26 -2.11 -5.06
CA ALA A 547 -9.76 -3.04 -4.04
C ALA A 547 -11.20 -3.58 -4.25
N GLY A 548 -11.73 -3.51 -5.47
CA GLY A 548 -13.01 -4.13 -5.82
C GLY A 548 -12.89 -5.65 -5.88
N GLY A 549 -13.68 -6.36 -5.09
CA GLY A 549 -13.61 -7.81 -4.96
C GLY A 549 -12.61 -8.31 -3.89
N PHE A 550 -12.21 -7.44 -2.95
CA PHE A 550 -11.34 -7.82 -1.83
C PHE A 550 -12.01 -8.82 -0.87
N LYS A 551 -13.33 -8.67 -0.68
CA LYS A 551 -14.19 -9.58 0.08
C LYS A 551 -13.94 -11.04 -0.29
N GLU A 552 -13.93 -11.34 -1.58
CA GLU A 552 -13.85 -12.70 -2.10
C GLU A 552 -12.56 -13.41 -1.72
N TYR A 553 -11.42 -12.70 -1.69
CA TYR A 553 -10.19 -13.28 -1.17
C TYR A 553 -10.35 -13.68 0.29
N TRP A 554 -10.96 -12.81 1.11
CA TRP A 554 -11.12 -13.07 2.53
C TRP A 554 -12.18 -14.11 2.87
N ASP A 555 -13.21 -14.24 2.04
CA ASP A 555 -14.14 -15.37 2.10
C ASP A 555 -13.39 -16.69 1.85
N LEU A 556 -12.43 -16.72 0.90
CA LEU A 556 -11.59 -17.89 0.64
C LEU A 556 -10.64 -18.18 1.80
N VAL A 557 -9.93 -17.17 2.31
CA VAL A 557 -8.99 -17.31 3.45
C VAL A 557 -9.69 -17.90 4.68
N ARG A 558 -10.91 -17.44 4.99
CA ARG A 558 -11.68 -17.95 6.13
C ARG A 558 -12.27 -19.34 5.91
N ARG A 559 -12.42 -19.76 4.65
CA ARG A 559 -13.01 -21.05 4.27
C ARG A 559 -11.98 -22.16 4.05
N LEU A 560 -10.80 -21.81 3.54
CA LEU A 560 -9.77 -22.76 3.07
C LEU A 560 -8.56 -22.74 4.03
N PRO A 561 -8.38 -23.77 4.89
CA PRO A 561 -7.38 -23.72 5.96
C PRO A 561 -5.93 -23.52 5.49
N ASN A 562 -5.58 -24.02 4.30
CA ASN A 562 -4.25 -23.88 3.72
C ASN A 562 -4.07 -22.57 2.92
N TYR A 563 -5.10 -21.72 2.80
CA TYR A 563 -4.96 -20.35 2.30
C TYR A 563 -4.94 -19.36 3.48
N GLN A 564 -3.76 -18.88 3.84
CA GLN A 564 -3.59 -18.04 5.04
C GLN A 564 -3.51 -16.54 4.73
N GLY A 565 -4.01 -16.09 3.58
CA GLY A 565 -3.99 -14.68 3.18
C GLY A 565 -2.76 -14.32 2.37
N GLY A 566 -2.22 -13.12 2.57
CA GLY A 566 -1.13 -12.60 1.75
C GLY A 566 -0.83 -11.13 2.02
N TYR A 567 -0.04 -10.54 1.14
CA TYR A 567 0.39 -9.15 1.24
C TYR A 567 -0.21 -8.30 0.11
N ILE A 568 -1.00 -7.29 0.44
CA ILE A 568 -1.57 -6.36 -0.56
C ILE A 568 -0.42 -5.64 -1.31
N TRP A 569 -0.56 -5.43 -2.62
CA TRP A 569 0.34 -4.57 -3.40
C TRP A 569 -0.31 -3.19 -3.66
N ASP A 570 0.13 -2.11 -3.00
CA ASP A 570 1.11 -2.07 -1.91
C ASP A 570 0.65 -1.10 -0.79
N PHE A 571 1.47 -0.89 0.23
CA PHE A 571 1.09 -0.08 1.38
C PHE A 571 0.93 1.40 1.00
N ILE A 572 1.82 1.94 0.17
CA ILE A 572 1.93 3.38 -0.05
C ILE A 572 2.24 3.78 -1.49
N ASP A 573 1.49 4.76 -1.99
CA ASP A 573 1.78 5.41 -3.26
C ASP A 573 3.18 6.03 -3.25
N GLN A 574 4.02 5.63 -4.20
CA GLN A 574 5.38 6.15 -4.32
C GLN A 574 5.42 7.52 -5.01
N GLY A 575 4.53 8.45 -4.65
CA GLY A 575 4.48 9.78 -5.25
C GLY A 575 5.47 10.75 -4.60
N LEU A 576 6.28 11.47 -5.37
CA LEU A 576 7.16 12.52 -4.83
C LEU A 576 6.44 13.86 -4.77
N ARG A 577 6.72 14.68 -3.75
CA ARG A 577 6.05 15.97 -3.59
C ARG A 577 6.45 16.94 -4.71
N GLY A 578 5.46 17.47 -5.41
CA GLY A 578 5.63 18.47 -6.46
C GLY A 578 4.62 19.60 -6.38
N LYS A 579 4.63 20.47 -7.40
CA LYS A 579 3.63 21.53 -7.60
C LYS A 579 3.11 21.52 -9.02
N SER A 580 1.80 21.64 -9.18
CA SER A 580 1.14 21.78 -10.47
C SER A 580 1.68 23.01 -11.20
N LYS A 581 2.09 22.82 -12.46
CA LYS A 581 2.46 23.92 -13.36
C LYS A 581 1.23 24.71 -13.86
N VAL A 582 0.02 24.14 -13.70
CA VAL A 582 -1.25 24.72 -14.15
C VAL A 582 -1.89 25.57 -13.05
N THR A 583 -2.03 25.01 -11.85
CA THR A 583 -2.80 25.62 -10.75
C THR A 583 -1.93 26.14 -9.60
N GLY A 584 -0.67 25.69 -9.51
CA GLY A 584 0.20 25.93 -8.35
C GLY A 584 -0.12 25.09 -7.11
N LYS A 585 -1.16 24.24 -7.14
CA LYS A 585 -1.51 23.32 -6.05
C LYS A 585 -0.42 22.25 -5.86
N PRO A 586 -0.26 21.69 -4.65
CA PRO A 586 0.55 20.49 -4.44
C PRO A 586 0.09 19.35 -5.35
N ILE A 587 1.04 18.58 -5.87
CA ILE A 587 0.81 17.34 -6.62
C ILE A 587 1.74 16.26 -6.12
N TRP A 588 1.36 15.01 -6.39
CA TRP A 588 2.23 13.85 -6.25
C TRP A 588 2.73 13.48 -7.64
N THR A 589 4.01 13.64 -7.87
CA THR A 589 4.66 13.33 -9.15
C THR A 589 4.97 11.84 -9.23
N TYR A 590 4.99 11.32 -10.45
CA TYR A 590 5.26 9.92 -10.78
C TYR A 590 6.19 9.83 -11.99
N GLY A 591 6.47 8.62 -12.48
CA GLY A 591 7.39 8.45 -13.60
C GLY A 591 6.98 9.28 -14.81
N GLY A 592 7.97 9.92 -15.44
CA GLY A 592 7.74 10.80 -16.59
C GLY A 592 7.67 12.29 -16.24
N ASP A 593 7.60 12.66 -14.96
CA ASP A 593 7.56 14.08 -14.56
C ASP A 593 8.93 14.77 -14.54
N TYR A 594 10.00 13.98 -14.53
CA TYR A 594 11.39 14.42 -14.44
C TYR A 594 12.17 14.05 -15.71
N GLY A 595 13.21 14.82 -16.04
CA GLY A 595 13.97 14.65 -17.27
C GLY A 595 13.21 15.04 -18.55
N ARG A 596 13.92 15.01 -19.69
CA ARG A 596 13.36 15.37 -21.01
C ARG A 596 12.82 14.17 -21.78
N PHE A 597 13.51 13.04 -21.69
CA PHE A 597 13.16 11.76 -22.32
C PHE A 597 13.36 10.62 -21.31
N PRO A 598 12.72 10.69 -20.14
CA PRO A 598 12.94 9.68 -19.10
C PRO A 598 12.44 8.32 -19.55
N ALA A 599 13.15 7.27 -19.17
CA ALA A 599 12.52 5.96 -19.02
C ALA A 599 11.38 6.11 -17.98
N SER A 600 10.18 5.66 -18.34
CA SER A 600 8.98 5.83 -17.50
C SER A 600 7.96 4.73 -17.78
N ASP A 601 7.24 4.32 -16.73
CA ASP A 601 5.99 3.55 -16.82
C ASP A 601 4.79 4.34 -16.25
N ASN A 602 4.86 5.67 -16.35
CA ASN A 602 3.87 6.65 -15.88
C ASN A 602 3.57 6.46 -14.39
N ASN A 603 2.29 6.43 -14.01
CA ASN A 603 1.83 6.36 -12.62
C ASN A 603 1.84 4.95 -12.02
N PHE A 604 2.52 3.98 -12.65
CA PHE A 604 2.53 2.59 -12.17
C PHE A 604 3.17 2.41 -10.80
N ASN A 605 3.87 3.41 -10.27
CA ASN A 605 4.39 3.49 -8.90
C ASN A 605 3.36 3.97 -7.86
N CYS A 606 2.11 4.24 -8.24
CA CYS A 606 1.06 4.71 -7.33
C CYS A 606 0.06 3.59 -7.05
N ASN A 607 0.47 2.64 -6.20
CA ASN A 607 -0.27 1.40 -5.91
C ASN A 607 -0.83 1.32 -4.48
N GLY A 608 -0.81 2.42 -3.73
CA GLY A 608 -0.92 2.42 -2.29
C GLY A 608 -2.33 2.19 -1.74
N VAL A 609 -2.41 1.41 -0.66
CA VAL A 609 -3.51 1.48 0.30
C VAL A 609 -3.63 2.89 0.90
N ILE A 610 -2.51 3.64 0.98
CA ILE A 610 -2.47 5.03 1.43
C ILE A 610 -1.71 5.93 0.44
N ASN A 611 -2.02 7.22 0.48
CA ASN A 611 -1.33 8.26 -0.30
C ASN A 611 0.11 8.51 0.21
N PRO A 612 0.94 9.26 -0.53
CA PRO A 612 2.35 9.48 -0.15
C PRO A 612 2.53 10.16 1.23
N ASP A 613 1.56 10.97 1.65
CA ASP A 613 1.49 11.64 2.96
C ASP A 613 0.81 10.82 4.06
N ARG A 614 0.55 9.53 3.82
CA ARG A 614 -0.07 8.54 4.73
C ARG A 614 -1.56 8.76 5.00
N GLU A 615 -2.23 9.60 4.21
CA GLU A 615 -3.69 9.68 4.21
C GLU A 615 -4.31 8.43 3.58
N LEU A 616 -5.41 7.93 4.14
CA LEU A 616 -6.05 6.70 3.69
C LEU A 616 -6.72 6.88 2.33
N ASN A 617 -6.34 6.08 1.32
CA ASN A 617 -7.16 5.99 0.10
C ASN A 617 -8.51 5.34 0.43
N PRO A 618 -9.62 5.64 -0.29
CA PRO A 618 -10.96 5.15 0.05
C PRO A 618 -11.10 3.62 0.14
N HIS A 619 -10.29 2.85 -0.60
CA HIS A 619 -10.27 1.40 -0.45
C HIS A 619 -9.72 0.89 0.89
N ALA A 620 -8.93 1.70 1.61
CA ALA A 620 -8.33 1.31 2.88
C ALA A 620 -9.39 0.94 3.92
N TYR A 621 -10.55 1.60 3.90
CA TYR A 621 -11.68 1.27 4.78
C TYR A 621 -12.25 -0.13 4.50
N GLU A 622 -12.30 -0.56 3.23
CA GLU A 622 -12.73 -1.92 2.88
C GLU A 622 -11.72 -2.97 3.37
N ILE A 623 -10.42 -2.64 3.26
CA ILE A 623 -9.35 -3.49 3.76
C ILE A 623 -9.43 -3.62 5.28
N GLN A 624 -9.55 -2.50 6.00
CA GLN A 624 -9.71 -2.47 7.46
C GLN A 624 -10.88 -3.36 7.92
N TYR A 625 -12.02 -3.26 7.23
CA TYR A 625 -13.22 -4.04 7.53
C TYR A 625 -12.98 -5.54 7.39
N TYR A 626 -12.36 -6.00 6.30
CA TYR A 626 -12.10 -7.44 6.12
C TYR A 626 -10.92 -7.96 6.94
N TYR A 627 -9.99 -7.09 7.35
CA TYR A 627 -8.89 -7.40 8.25
C TYR A 627 -9.28 -7.40 9.73
N GLN A 628 -10.46 -6.91 10.13
CA GLN A 628 -10.84 -6.90 11.54
C GLN A 628 -10.89 -8.32 12.14
N SER A 629 -10.59 -8.43 13.44
CA SER A 629 -10.54 -9.72 14.16
C SER A 629 -11.71 -9.94 15.12
N ILE A 630 -12.74 -9.09 15.06
CA ILE A 630 -13.97 -9.25 15.85
C ILE A 630 -15.15 -9.28 14.87
N TRP A 631 -15.81 -10.43 14.81
CA TRP A 631 -16.95 -10.63 13.93
C TRP A 631 -18.22 -10.72 14.75
N THR A 632 -19.24 -9.99 14.31
CA THR A 632 -20.58 -10.07 14.89
C THR A 632 -21.52 -10.62 13.82
N GLU A 633 -22.45 -11.48 14.21
CA GLU A 633 -23.57 -11.94 13.38
C GLU A 633 -24.89 -11.70 14.09
N LEU A 634 -25.93 -11.31 13.34
CA LEU A 634 -27.29 -11.19 13.86
C LEU A 634 -27.98 -12.55 13.80
N ILE A 635 -28.27 -13.15 14.96
CA ILE A 635 -28.86 -14.49 15.06
C ILE A 635 -30.39 -14.43 15.12
N ASP A 636 -30.93 -13.51 15.93
CA ASP A 636 -32.37 -13.31 16.08
C ASP A 636 -32.64 -11.85 16.45
N ALA A 637 -33.15 -11.09 15.49
CA ALA A 637 -33.47 -9.68 15.68
C ALA A 637 -34.52 -9.46 16.78
N GLN A 638 -35.58 -10.28 16.82
CA GLN A 638 -36.70 -10.09 17.75
C GLN A 638 -36.32 -10.42 19.19
N ALA A 639 -35.46 -11.43 19.38
CA ALA A 639 -34.87 -11.74 20.66
C ALA A 639 -33.63 -10.87 20.99
N GLY A 640 -33.22 -9.98 20.08
CA GLY A 640 -32.03 -9.13 20.21
C GLY A 640 -30.73 -9.92 20.35
N LYS A 641 -30.65 -11.11 19.77
CA LYS A 641 -29.49 -12.00 19.90
C LYS A 641 -28.48 -11.75 18.79
N ILE A 642 -27.25 -11.47 19.19
CA ILE A 642 -26.07 -11.44 18.31
C ILE A 642 -25.06 -12.49 18.76
N GLU A 643 -24.33 -13.08 17.82
CA GLU A 643 -23.14 -13.90 18.11
C GLU A 643 -21.88 -13.08 17.86
N VAL A 644 -20.93 -13.15 18.77
CA VAL A 644 -19.63 -12.49 18.68
C VAL A 644 -18.55 -13.57 18.57
N PHE A 645 -17.68 -13.43 17.60
CA PHE A 645 -16.53 -14.31 17.36
C PHE A 645 -15.22 -13.52 17.51
N ASN A 646 -14.34 -14.02 18.38
CA ASN A 646 -12.97 -13.52 18.50
C ASN A 646 -12.06 -14.29 17.52
N GLU A 647 -11.69 -13.67 16.39
CA GLU A 647 -10.78 -14.27 15.38
C GLU A 647 -9.30 -14.14 15.78
N ASN A 648 -8.98 -13.40 16.85
CA ASN A 648 -7.61 -13.34 17.36
C ASN A 648 -7.13 -14.71 17.84
N PHE A 649 -5.83 -14.98 17.69
CA PHE A 649 -5.20 -16.26 18.03
C PHE A 649 -4.58 -16.28 19.44
N PHE A 650 -4.22 -15.13 19.99
CA PHE A 650 -3.38 -15.04 21.20
C PHE A 650 -3.92 -14.11 22.28
N ARG A 651 -4.88 -13.21 21.97
CA ARG A 651 -5.49 -12.32 22.97
C ARG A 651 -7.00 -12.48 23.13
N ALA A 652 -7.46 -12.33 24.38
CA ALA A 652 -8.88 -12.26 24.70
C ALA A 652 -9.45 -10.86 24.44
N LEU A 653 -10.78 -10.73 24.36
CA LEU A 653 -11.47 -9.44 24.19
C LEU A 653 -11.72 -8.73 25.53
N ASP A 654 -10.66 -8.36 26.25
CA ASP A 654 -10.72 -7.56 27.49
C ASP A 654 -10.43 -6.06 27.28
N TYR A 655 -10.07 -5.68 26.06
CA TYR A 655 -9.64 -4.33 25.68
C TYR A 655 -10.71 -3.56 24.90
N VAL A 656 -11.86 -4.18 24.65
CA VAL A 656 -12.97 -3.60 23.88
C VAL A 656 -14.30 -3.63 24.62
N GLU A 657 -15.19 -2.73 24.20
CA GLU A 657 -16.60 -2.73 24.55
C GLU A 657 -17.47 -2.64 23.30
N LEU A 658 -18.71 -3.15 23.38
CA LEU A 658 -19.67 -3.07 22.30
C LEU A 658 -20.53 -1.81 22.45
N ASN A 659 -20.53 -0.97 21.42
CA ASN A 659 -21.53 0.08 21.21
C ASN A 659 -22.42 -0.30 20.04
N TYR A 660 -23.72 -0.07 20.16
CA TYR A 660 -24.67 -0.34 19.09
C TYR A 660 -25.70 0.79 18.93
N ASP A 661 -26.07 1.05 17.68
CA ASP A 661 -27.08 2.07 17.33
C ASP A 661 -28.23 1.41 16.57
N ILE A 662 -29.45 1.90 16.80
CA ILE A 662 -30.62 1.56 15.96
C ILE A 662 -30.97 2.80 15.16
N LEU A 663 -31.15 2.63 13.85
CA LEU A 663 -31.43 3.72 12.92
C LEU A 663 -32.82 3.54 12.30
N GLU A 664 -33.64 4.60 12.30
CA GLU A 664 -34.87 4.72 11.51
C GLU A 664 -34.58 5.56 10.26
N ASN A 665 -34.70 4.98 9.06
CA ASN A 665 -34.40 5.68 7.79
C ASN A 665 -33.06 6.47 7.82
N GLY A 666 -32.03 5.89 8.46
CA GLY A 666 -30.70 6.48 8.58
C GLY A 666 -30.48 7.45 9.75
N GLU A 667 -31.52 7.78 10.53
CA GLU A 667 -31.40 8.59 11.74
C GLU A 667 -31.23 7.70 12.98
N ILE A 668 -30.21 7.96 13.80
CA ILE A 668 -30.00 7.22 15.04
C ILE A 668 -31.11 7.57 16.04
N VAL A 669 -31.92 6.57 16.40
CA VAL A 669 -33.05 6.71 17.35
C VAL A 669 -32.78 6.05 18.69
N TYR A 670 -31.80 5.16 18.75
CA TYR A 670 -31.38 4.51 19.99
C TYR A 670 -29.87 4.27 19.99
N ARG A 671 -29.25 4.46 21.15
CA ARG A 671 -27.85 4.09 21.41
C ARG A 671 -27.77 3.19 22.61
N GLY A 672 -27.06 2.09 22.46
CA GLY A 672 -26.79 1.13 23.52
C GLY A 672 -25.31 0.84 23.65
N LYS A 673 -24.92 0.40 24.84
CA LYS A 673 -23.57 -0.03 25.17
C LYS A 673 -23.64 -1.31 26.00
N MET A 674 -22.70 -2.21 25.77
CA MET A 674 -22.61 -3.49 26.47
C MET A 674 -21.16 -3.88 26.67
N ASN A 675 -20.82 -4.27 27.90
CA ASN A 675 -19.55 -4.92 28.20
C ASN A 675 -19.74 -6.44 28.11
N LEU A 676 -18.68 -7.14 27.72
CA LEU A 676 -18.64 -8.59 27.87
C LEU A 676 -18.65 -8.94 29.37
N SER A 677 -19.43 -9.94 29.77
CA SER A 677 -19.49 -10.42 31.15
C SER A 677 -18.18 -11.08 31.61
N SER A 678 -17.41 -11.60 30.67
CA SER A 678 -16.05 -12.12 30.84
C SER A 678 -15.28 -11.96 29.52
N PRO A 679 -13.95 -11.78 29.55
CA PRO A 679 -13.14 -11.72 28.34
C PRO A 679 -13.36 -12.94 27.44
N LEU A 680 -13.69 -12.72 26.17
CA LEU A 680 -13.88 -13.80 25.20
C LEU A 680 -12.51 -14.32 24.75
N ALA A 681 -12.21 -15.58 25.02
CA ALA A 681 -10.93 -16.20 24.67
C ALA A 681 -10.68 -16.22 23.14
N PRO A 682 -9.42 -16.34 22.68
CA PRO A 682 -9.08 -16.59 21.28
C PRO A 682 -9.93 -17.70 20.65
N HIS A 683 -10.43 -17.47 19.42
CA HIS A 683 -11.32 -18.37 18.66
C HIS A 683 -12.63 -18.78 19.35
N ALA A 684 -13.00 -18.16 20.47
CA ALA A 684 -14.26 -18.46 21.13
C ALA A 684 -15.40 -17.63 20.52
N LYS A 685 -16.62 -18.18 20.68
CA LYS A 685 -17.88 -17.53 20.35
C LYS A 685 -18.70 -17.29 21.61
N THR A 686 -19.49 -16.23 21.63
CA THR A 686 -20.50 -16.00 22.67
C THR A 686 -21.73 -15.31 22.09
N THR A 687 -22.89 -15.57 22.69
CA THR A 687 -24.14 -14.90 22.32
C THR A 687 -24.45 -13.79 23.32
N LEU A 688 -24.72 -12.59 22.82
CA LEU A 688 -25.15 -11.45 23.62
C LEU A 688 -26.61 -11.10 23.31
N THR A 689 -27.33 -10.63 24.33
CA THR A 689 -28.71 -10.14 24.19
C THR A 689 -28.75 -8.63 24.33
N LEU A 690 -29.10 -7.95 23.23
CA LEU A 690 -29.28 -6.50 23.16
C LEU A 690 -30.68 -6.13 23.65
N ASN A 691 -30.88 -6.06 24.97
CA ASN A 691 -32.19 -5.75 25.57
C ASN A 691 -32.79 -4.42 25.08
N GLY A 692 -31.94 -3.46 24.73
CA GLY A 692 -32.37 -2.18 24.13
C GLY A 692 -33.04 -2.38 22.77
N LEU A 693 -32.49 -3.26 21.93
CA LEU A 693 -33.07 -3.65 20.65
C LEU A 693 -34.43 -4.34 20.82
N VAL A 694 -34.51 -5.31 21.75
CA VAL A 694 -35.76 -6.03 22.03
C VAL A 694 -36.88 -5.06 22.43
N ARG A 695 -36.59 -4.15 23.36
CA ARG A 695 -37.56 -3.13 23.79
C ARG A 695 -37.99 -2.25 22.62
N TYR A 696 -37.03 -1.77 21.84
CA TYR A 696 -37.30 -0.86 20.74
C TYR A 696 -38.15 -1.51 19.64
N LEU A 697 -37.85 -2.76 19.25
CA LEU A 697 -38.66 -3.49 18.26
C LEU A 697 -40.09 -3.75 18.75
N ALA A 698 -40.27 -4.07 20.04
CA ALA A 698 -41.59 -4.26 20.63
C ALA A 698 -42.43 -2.96 20.61
N GLU A 699 -41.82 -1.80 20.83
CA GLU A 699 -42.48 -0.49 20.79
C GLU A 699 -42.84 -0.03 19.36
N LYS A 700 -42.10 -0.52 18.35
CA LYS A 700 -42.17 -0.03 16.95
C LYS A 700 -42.71 -1.06 15.95
N GLN A 701 -43.42 -2.07 16.42
CA GLN A 701 -43.94 -3.18 15.61
C GLN A 701 -44.88 -2.73 14.47
N GLN A 702 -45.56 -1.58 14.61
CA GLN A 702 -46.51 -1.03 13.64
C GLN A 702 -45.91 0.03 12.69
N ASP A 703 -44.62 0.32 12.80
CA ASP A 703 -43.94 1.27 11.91
C ASP A 703 -43.49 0.57 10.61
N ASN A 704 -43.43 1.31 9.50
CA ASN A 704 -43.02 0.82 8.17
C ASN A 704 -41.69 1.41 7.67
N LYS A 705 -40.97 2.18 8.51
CA LYS A 705 -39.65 2.75 8.18
C LYS A 705 -38.54 1.69 8.10
N GLU A 706 -37.50 1.91 7.30
CA GLU A 706 -36.31 1.04 7.33
C GLU A 706 -35.66 1.08 8.72
N LEU A 707 -35.20 -0.08 9.20
CA LEU A 707 -34.49 -0.21 10.47
C LEU A 707 -33.13 -0.87 10.24
N MET A 708 -32.07 -0.22 10.71
CA MET A 708 -30.70 -0.75 10.70
C MET A 708 -30.16 -0.86 12.13
N LEU A 709 -29.31 -1.85 12.36
CA LEU A 709 -28.53 -2.04 13.59
C LEU A 709 -27.04 -1.86 13.26
N ASN A 710 -26.41 -0.83 13.82
CA ASN A 710 -24.95 -0.69 13.79
C ASN A 710 -24.34 -1.36 15.01
N ILE A 711 -23.23 -2.06 14.81
CA ILE A 711 -22.39 -2.67 15.83
C ILE A 711 -20.98 -2.09 15.69
N ASN A 712 -20.42 -1.59 16.79
CA ASN A 712 -19.07 -1.03 16.85
C ASN A 712 -18.33 -1.57 18.07
N TRP A 713 -17.15 -2.16 17.87
CA TRP A 713 -16.25 -2.58 18.94
C TRP A 713 -15.18 -1.53 19.16
N ILE A 714 -15.17 -0.95 20.37
CA ILE A 714 -14.41 0.26 20.68
C ILE A 714 -13.36 -0.02 21.74
N LEU A 715 -12.16 0.52 21.56
CA LEU A 715 -11.08 0.43 22.56
C LEU A 715 -11.46 1.11 23.88
N THR A 716 -11.26 0.40 24.99
CA THR A 716 -11.58 0.90 26.34
C THR A 716 -10.43 1.69 26.99
N HIS A 717 -9.22 1.55 26.46
CA HIS A 717 -7.98 2.21 26.87
C HIS A 717 -7.06 2.46 25.68
N ASP A 718 -6.04 3.28 25.86
CA ASP A 718 -5.00 3.49 24.84
C ASP A 718 -4.20 2.20 24.66
N GLU A 719 -4.06 1.78 23.41
CA GLU A 719 -3.05 0.80 22.98
C GLU A 719 -1.79 1.57 22.55
N PRO A 720 -0.62 0.92 22.36
CA PRO A 720 0.64 1.64 22.12
C PRO A 720 0.59 2.68 20.98
N LEU A 721 -0.15 2.41 19.90
CA LEU A 721 -0.28 3.30 18.74
C LEU A 721 -1.74 3.72 18.42
N LEU A 722 -2.72 3.20 19.16
CA LEU A 722 -4.15 3.48 18.93
C LEU A 722 -4.77 4.10 20.18
N LYS A 723 -5.67 5.07 19.99
CA LYS A 723 -6.30 5.79 21.09
C LYS A 723 -7.55 5.10 21.61
N LYS A 724 -7.78 5.23 22.92
CA LYS A 724 -9.07 4.90 23.53
C LYS A 724 -10.21 5.56 22.75
N GLY A 725 -11.27 4.81 22.50
CA GLY A 725 -12.43 5.32 21.76
C GLY A 725 -12.38 5.05 20.26
N GLU A 726 -11.25 4.57 19.72
CA GLU A 726 -11.19 4.12 18.32
C GLU A 726 -12.01 2.83 18.12
N THR A 727 -12.69 2.76 16.97
CA THR A 727 -13.43 1.56 16.53
C THR A 727 -12.49 0.65 15.76
N ILE A 728 -12.33 -0.60 16.21
CA ILE A 728 -11.41 -1.56 15.59
C ILE A 728 -12.13 -2.63 14.75
N ALA A 729 -13.44 -2.77 14.94
CA ALA A 729 -14.29 -3.67 14.19
C ALA A 729 -15.73 -3.15 14.20
N HIS A 730 -16.43 -3.28 13.07
CA HIS A 730 -17.83 -2.86 12.98
C HIS A 730 -18.65 -3.76 12.04
N GLN A 731 -19.98 -3.71 12.19
CA GLN A 731 -20.96 -4.35 11.31
C GLN A 731 -22.24 -3.51 11.26
N GLN A 732 -23.01 -3.66 10.18
CA GLN A 732 -24.38 -3.16 10.10
C GLN A 732 -25.31 -4.28 9.61
N PHE A 733 -26.47 -4.40 10.26
CA PHE A 733 -27.51 -5.37 9.90
C PHE A 733 -28.81 -4.67 9.56
N GLU A 734 -29.48 -5.14 8.50
CA GLU A 734 -30.84 -4.75 8.19
C GLU A 734 -31.81 -5.50 9.12
N LEU A 735 -32.60 -4.77 9.90
CA LEU A 735 -33.64 -5.32 10.76
C LEU A 735 -35.01 -5.29 10.07
N ARG A 736 -35.23 -4.26 9.24
CA ARG A 736 -36.44 -4.10 8.42
C ARG A 736 -36.05 -3.34 7.14
N PRO A 737 -36.34 -3.86 5.94
CA PRO A 737 -35.89 -3.26 4.68
C PRO A 737 -36.53 -1.91 4.38
N TYR A 738 -35.90 -1.14 3.50
CA TYR A 738 -36.53 0.04 2.90
C TYR A 738 -37.66 -0.35 1.95
N ASN A 739 -38.80 0.30 2.10
CA ASN A 739 -39.91 0.18 1.16
C ASN A 739 -39.76 1.22 0.05
N PHE A 740 -39.21 0.81 -1.10
CA PHE A 740 -39.07 1.68 -2.24
C PHE A 740 -40.44 2.09 -2.81
N PRO A 741 -40.66 3.39 -3.11
CA PRO A 741 -41.85 3.82 -3.82
C PRO A 741 -41.92 3.20 -5.21
N THR A 742 -43.12 2.95 -5.72
CA THR A 742 -43.31 2.52 -7.11
C THR A 742 -43.47 3.74 -8.03
N ALA A 743 -43.30 3.55 -9.33
CA ALA A 743 -43.63 4.60 -10.30
C ALA A 743 -45.07 5.11 -10.11
N ASP A 744 -46.01 4.19 -9.88
CA ASP A 744 -47.41 4.50 -9.58
C ASP A 744 -47.56 5.27 -8.26
N THR A 745 -46.74 4.99 -7.25
CA THR A 745 -46.74 5.76 -5.99
C THR A 745 -46.40 7.23 -6.23
N TYR A 746 -45.44 7.54 -7.10
CA TYR A 746 -45.09 8.91 -7.44
C TYR A 746 -46.13 9.60 -8.33
N THR A 747 -46.70 8.87 -9.30
CA THR A 747 -47.70 9.43 -10.23
C THR A 747 -49.10 9.55 -9.59
N ALA A 748 -49.43 8.71 -8.61
CA ALA A 748 -50.69 8.71 -7.84
C ALA A 748 -50.70 9.70 -6.66
N GLN A 749 -49.56 10.30 -6.28
CA GLN A 749 -49.52 11.47 -5.39
C GLN A 749 -50.28 12.68 -5.97
N ALA A 750 -50.80 12.59 -7.19
CA ALA A 750 -51.80 13.50 -7.73
C ALA A 750 -53.09 13.47 -6.89
N VAL A 751 -53.43 14.59 -6.24
CA VAL A 751 -54.69 14.72 -5.50
C VAL A 751 -55.87 14.82 -6.49
N GLU A 752 -56.98 14.13 -6.21
CA GLU A 752 -58.23 14.25 -6.98
C GLU A 752 -58.68 15.73 -7.10
N LEU A 753 -59.02 16.14 -8.32
CA LEU A 753 -59.70 17.41 -8.59
C LEU A 753 -61.17 17.32 -8.12
N VAL A 754 -61.45 17.38 -6.82
CA VAL A 754 -62.85 17.39 -6.36
C VAL A 754 -63.42 18.81 -6.34
N GLY A 755 -64.41 19.02 -7.20
CA GLY A 755 -65.27 20.18 -7.17
C GLY A 755 -66.01 20.32 -5.82
N LYS A 756 -65.92 21.52 -5.25
CA LYS A 756 -66.72 22.11 -4.15
C LYS A 756 -66.42 21.71 -2.68
N LYS A 757 -65.93 22.75 -1.99
CA LYS A 757 -66.15 23.18 -0.58
C LYS A 757 -65.66 22.24 0.54
N GLY A 758 -64.34 22.25 0.75
CA GLY A 758 -63.66 21.98 2.03
C GLY A 758 -62.20 22.42 1.94
N LYS A 759 -61.59 22.94 3.01
CA LYS A 759 -60.26 23.57 3.03
C LYS A 759 -59.10 22.57 2.76
N GLY A 760 -59.01 22.04 1.54
CA GLY A 760 -57.83 21.34 1.01
C GLY A 760 -57.17 22.17 -0.09
N MET A 761 -55.84 22.14 -0.21
CA MET A 761 -55.12 22.79 -1.31
C MET A 761 -55.57 22.18 -2.65
N SER A 762 -56.16 22.97 -3.55
CA SER A 762 -56.46 22.51 -4.91
C SER A 762 -55.25 22.73 -5.81
N TYR A 763 -54.70 21.66 -6.38
CA TYR A 763 -53.68 21.76 -7.42
C TYR A 763 -54.35 21.84 -8.80
N ASN A 764 -53.89 22.75 -9.65
CA ASN A 764 -54.33 22.81 -11.04
C ASN A 764 -53.76 21.62 -11.82
N ALA A 765 -54.48 21.12 -12.82
CA ALA A 765 -53.95 20.12 -13.76
C ALA A 765 -52.64 20.60 -14.42
N VAL A 766 -51.76 19.66 -14.78
CA VAL A 766 -50.52 19.96 -15.48
C VAL A 766 -50.84 20.66 -16.80
N LYS A 767 -50.15 21.78 -17.07
CA LYS A 767 -50.32 22.55 -18.31
C LYS A 767 -49.21 22.22 -19.29
N LEU A 768 -49.57 22.04 -20.56
CA LEU A 768 -48.65 21.91 -21.68
C LEU A 768 -48.64 23.21 -22.50
N ASP A 769 -47.46 23.80 -22.71
CA ASP A 769 -47.20 24.78 -23.79
C ASP A 769 -46.39 24.08 -24.87
N ASP A 770 -47.04 23.74 -25.98
CA ASP A 770 -46.45 22.97 -27.07
C ASP A 770 -46.07 23.86 -28.26
N ARG A 771 -44.78 23.91 -28.58
CA ARG A 771 -44.23 24.73 -29.67
C ARG A 771 -43.49 23.85 -30.68
N SER A 772 -43.04 24.45 -31.79
CA SER A 772 -42.28 23.74 -32.81
C SER A 772 -40.91 23.28 -32.32
N ALA A 773 -40.22 24.10 -31.53
CA ALA A 773 -38.86 23.82 -31.04
C ALA A 773 -38.83 23.14 -29.65
N TYR A 774 -39.87 23.31 -28.84
CA TYR A 774 -39.89 22.84 -27.46
C TYR A 774 -41.31 22.51 -26.96
N ALA A 775 -41.39 21.76 -25.86
CA ALA A 775 -42.60 21.57 -25.06
C ALA A 775 -42.33 21.95 -23.60
N VAL A 776 -43.26 22.64 -22.93
CA VAL A 776 -43.14 22.98 -21.50
C VAL A 776 -44.28 22.36 -20.72
N LEU A 777 -43.94 21.57 -19.70
CA LEU A 777 -44.88 21.12 -18.68
C LEU A 777 -44.80 22.04 -17.46
N SER A 778 -45.94 22.47 -16.93
CA SER A 778 -46.00 23.37 -15.76
C SER A 778 -47.02 22.93 -14.73
N ALA A 779 -46.60 22.80 -13.47
CA ALA A 779 -47.46 22.46 -12.33
C ALA A 779 -46.88 22.99 -11.01
N ASN A 780 -47.73 23.52 -10.13
CA ASN A 780 -47.36 23.95 -8.77
C ASN A 780 -46.10 24.86 -8.66
N GLY A 781 -45.82 25.72 -9.64
CA GLY A 781 -44.61 26.57 -9.63
C GLY A 781 -43.35 25.89 -10.21
N VAL A 782 -43.45 24.63 -10.65
CA VAL A 782 -42.42 23.93 -11.42
C VAL A 782 -42.69 24.07 -12.91
N LYS A 783 -41.63 24.32 -13.69
CA LYS A 783 -41.66 24.25 -15.16
C LYS A 783 -40.55 23.34 -15.66
N VAL A 784 -40.86 22.42 -16.56
CA VAL A 784 -39.89 21.54 -17.21
C VAL A 784 -39.98 21.74 -18.71
N THR A 785 -38.87 22.13 -19.33
CA THR A 785 -38.80 22.43 -20.77
C THR A 785 -38.03 21.34 -21.50
N PHE A 786 -38.68 20.72 -22.48
CA PHE A 786 -38.14 19.68 -23.34
C PHE A 786 -37.79 20.26 -24.71
N ASN A 787 -36.61 19.96 -25.22
CA ASN A 787 -36.20 20.33 -26.58
C ASN A 787 -36.69 19.27 -27.57
N LYS A 788 -37.52 19.64 -28.55
CA LYS A 788 -38.09 18.68 -29.51
C LYS A 788 -37.10 18.16 -30.55
N HIS A 789 -35.95 18.82 -30.74
CA HIS A 789 -34.93 18.38 -31.68
C HIS A 789 -34.12 17.19 -31.15
N ASN A 790 -33.92 17.10 -29.83
CA ASN A 790 -33.14 16.04 -29.21
C ASN A 790 -33.91 15.27 -28.11
N GLY A 791 -35.11 15.69 -27.75
CA GLY A 791 -35.99 15.04 -26.76
C GLY A 791 -35.59 15.21 -25.29
N PHE A 792 -34.51 15.93 -24.98
CA PHE A 792 -34.00 16.06 -23.61
C PHE A 792 -34.61 17.25 -22.85
N ILE A 793 -34.58 17.17 -21.52
CA ILE A 793 -34.90 18.30 -20.64
C ILE A 793 -33.75 19.30 -20.72
N SER A 794 -34.06 20.55 -21.08
CA SER A 794 -33.10 21.66 -21.15
C SER A 794 -33.24 22.64 -19.98
N TYR A 795 -34.41 22.69 -19.32
CA TYR A 795 -34.64 23.56 -18.17
C TYR A 795 -35.58 22.91 -17.15
N ILE A 796 -35.23 23.07 -15.88
CA ILE A 796 -36.11 22.82 -14.73
C ILE A 796 -36.11 24.11 -13.89
N ASP A 797 -37.24 24.80 -13.84
CA ASP A 797 -37.42 25.99 -13.03
C ASP A 797 -38.34 25.69 -11.84
N VAL A 798 -37.93 26.06 -10.63
CA VAL A 798 -38.74 25.97 -9.42
C VAL A 798 -38.97 27.36 -8.88
N ASP A 799 -40.22 27.80 -8.85
CA ASP A 799 -40.65 29.13 -8.40
C ASP A 799 -39.89 30.27 -9.09
N GLY A 800 -39.57 30.07 -10.37
CA GLY A 800 -38.84 31.02 -11.22
C GLY A 800 -37.32 31.00 -11.07
N THR A 801 -36.76 30.09 -10.25
CA THR A 801 -35.32 29.89 -10.12
C THR A 801 -34.88 28.69 -11.00
N PRO A 802 -33.84 28.83 -11.84
CA PRO A 802 -33.31 27.72 -12.62
C PRO A 802 -32.56 26.73 -11.73
N MET A 803 -32.87 25.44 -11.85
CA MET A 803 -32.18 24.35 -11.14
C MET A 803 -31.07 23.72 -11.97
N MET A 804 -31.00 24.02 -13.28
CA MET A 804 -30.02 23.49 -14.22
C MET A 804 -29.05 24.59 -14.65
N HIS A 805 -27.79 24.22 -14.88
CA HIS A 805 -26.79 25.15 -15.41
C HIS A 805 -27.16 25.56 -16.84
N GLU A 806 -26.89 26.80 -17.22
CA GLU A 806 -27.21 27.28 -18.58
C GLU A 806 -26.51 26.42 -19.63
N GLY A 807 -27.26 25.96 -20.65
CA GLY A 807 -26.75 25.10 -21.71
C GLY A 807 -26.65 23.62 -21.36
N SER A 808 -26.90 23.22 -20.10
CA SER A 808 -26.93 21.82 -19.69
C SER A 808 -28.23 21.11 -20.09
N GLN A 809 -28.20 19.78 -20.08
CA GLN A 809 -29.36 18.93 -20.36
C GLN A 809 -29.35 17.72 -19.43
N LEU A 810 -30.53 17.15 -19.15
CA LEU A 810 -30.63 15.83 -18.51
C LEU A 810 -30.52 14.76 -19.61
N THR A 811 -29.39 14.07 -19.67
CA THR A 811 -29.08 13.11 -20.75
C THR A 811 -28.79 11.71 -20.19
N PRO A 812 -29.02 10.65 -20.97
CA PRO A 812 -28.47 9.33 -20.68
C PRO A 812 -26.94 9.39 -20.51
N ASN A 813 -26.41 8.61 -19.57
CA ASN A 813 -24.98 8.41 -19.35
C ASN A 813 -24.67 6.91 -19.30
N PHE A 814 -23.74 6.48 -20.15
CA PHE A 814 -23.28 5.08 -20.24
C PHE A 814 -21.81 4.88 -19.87
N TRP A 815 -21.16 5.96 -19.42
CA TRP A 815 -19.72 6.06 -19.28
C TRP A 815 -19.31 6.65 -17.91
N ARG A 816 -18.06 6.38 -17.53
CA ARG A 816 -17.37 6.95 -16.36
C ARG A 816 -15.91 7.19 -16.73
N ALA A 817 -15.20 8.04 -15.99
CA ALA A 817 -13.76 8.21 -16.21
C ALA A 817 -13.01 6.90 -15.88
N ALA A 818 -12.11 6.46 -16.76
CA ALA A 818 -11.41 5.19 -16.56
C ALA A 818 -10.52 5.23 -15.28
N THR A 819 -10.69 4.24 -14.42
CA THR A 819 -9.75 3.95 -13.33
C THR A 819 -8.43 3.40 -13.89
N ASP A 820 -7.39 3.29 -13.06
CA ASP A 820 -6.16 2.61 -13.47
C ASP A 820 -6.40 1.15 -13.89
N ASN A 821 -7.31 0.42 -13.22
CA ASN A 821 -7.70 -0.93 -13.61
C ASN A 821 -8.44 -0.95 -14.96
N ASP A 822 -9.33 0.01 -15.22
CA ASP A 822 -10.02 0.14 -16.50
C ASP A 822 -8.99 0.37 -17.64
N PHE A 823 -7.96 1.21 -17.40
CA PHE A 823 -6.84 1.41 -18.32
C PHE A 823 -6.03 0.12 -18.53
N GLY A 824 -5.68 -0.57 -17.45
CA GLY A 824 -4.93 -1.82 -17.45
C GLY A 824 -5.61 -2.94 -18.24
N ALA A 825 -6.95 -3.03 -18.13
CA ALA A 825 -7.76 -3.96 -18.90
C ALA A 825 -8.09 -3.47 -20.33
N GLY A 826 -7.69 -2.25 -20.69
CA GLY A 826 -7.95 -1.62 -21.98
C GLY A 826 -9.43 -1.28 -22.23
N MET A 827 -10.23 -1.12 -21.17
CA MET A 827 -11.68 -0.91 -21.25
C MET A 827 -12.04 0.41 -21.93
N GLN A 828 -11.26 1.47 -21.73
CA GLN A 828 -11.41 2.77 -22.37
C GLN A 828 -11.37 2.69 -23.90
N ASN A 829 -10.72 1.67 -24.45
CA ASN A 829 -10.68 1.40 -25.88
C ASN A 829 -11.78 0.41 -26.29
N ARG A 830 -11.88 -0.73 -25.59
CA ARG A 830 -12.80 -1.84 -25.91
C ARG A 830 -14.27 -1.45 -25.79
N LEU A 831 -14.60 -0.54 -24.89
CA LEU A 831 -15.99 -0.16 -24.57
C LEU A 831 -16.37 1.21 -25.13
N SER A 832 -15.49 1.83 -25.94
CA SER A 832 -15.62 3.21 -26.41
C SER A 832 -16.90 3.54 -27.18
N ALA A 833 -17.63 2.52 -27.68
CA ALA A 833 -18.96 2.68 -28.26
C ALA A 833 -19.98 3.31 -27.27
N TRP A 834 -19.75 3.16 -25.96
CA TRP A 834 -20.58 3.73 -24.91
C TRP A 834 -20.13 5.11 -24.40
N GLN A 835 -18.95 5.59 -24.79
CA GLN A 835 -18.42 6.86 -24.28
C GLN A 835 -19.25 8.07 -24.73
N ASN A 836 -19.58 8.12 -26.03
CA ASN A 836 -20.36 9.20 -26.63
C ASN A 836 -21.26 8.66 -27.75
N PRO A 837 -22.21 7.75 -27.45
CA PRO A 837 -23.06 7.17 -28.47
C PRO A 837 -23.95 8.24 -29.09
N ARG A 838 -24.09 8.24 -30.41
CA ARG A 838 -25.00 9.15 -31.10
C ARG A 838 -26.45 8.71 -30.89
N LEU A 839 -27.18 9.42 -30.04
CA LEU A 839 -28.63 9.23 -29.86
C LEU A 839 -29.41 9.87 -31.01
N ASN A 840 -29.97 9.05 -31.90
CA ASN A 840 -30.80 9.53 -33.01
C ASN A 840 -32.27 9.49 -32.63
N LEU A 841 -32.86 10.65 -32.31
CA LEU A 841 -34.27 10.78 -31.97
C LEU A 841 -35.15 10.29 -33.13
N LYS A 842 -35.99 9.29 -32.87
CA LYS A 842 -36.95 8.70 -33.82
C LYS A 842 -38.37 9.20 -33.58
N SER A 843 -38.75 9.41 -32.32
CA SER A 843 -40.08 9.87 -31.94
C SER A 843 -40.03 10.77 -30.71
N PHE A 844 -40.90 11.78 -30.68
CA PHE A 844 -41.15 12.65 -29.53
C PHE A 844 -42.66 12.84 -29.40
N LYS A 845 -43.25 12.44 -28.27
CA LYS A 845 -44.70 12.49 -28.03
C LYS A 845 -45.02 13.13 -26.69
N THR A 846 -46.14 13.85 -26.64
CA THR A 846 -46.71 14.44 -25.42
C THR A 846 -48.16 13.99 -25.29
N GLU A 847 -48.51 13.36 -24.18
CA GLU A 847 -49.84 12.76 -23.98
C GLU A 847 -50.36 13.10 -22.58
N GLN A 848 -51.64 13.43 -22.47
CA GLN A 848 -52.28 13.66 -21.18
C GLN A 848 -52.83 12.35 -20.63
N GLU A 849 -52.46 12.01 -19.39
CA GLU A 849 -52.94 10.80 -18.70
C GLU A 849 -53.61 11.20 -17.37
N GLY A 850 -54.94 11.32 -17.39
CA GLY A 850 -55.70 11.81 -16.24
C GLY A 850 -55.29 13.23 -15.83
N SER A 851 -54.80 13.39 -14.60
CA SER A 851 -54.25 14.65 -14.07
C SER A 851 -52.78 14.88 -14.38
N ASN A 852 -52.10 13.90 -14.96
CA ASN A 852 -50.67 13.90 -15.25
C ASN A 852 -50.43 14.17 -16.74
N TYR A 853 -49.18 14.46 -17.09
CA TYR A 853 -48.74 14.59 -18.48
C TYR A 853 -47.48 13.76 -18.71
N VAL A 854 -47.47 13.01 -19.81
CA VAL A 854 -46.38 12.12 -20.21
C VAL A 854 -45.68 12.69 -21.43
N VAL A 855 -44.34 12.71 -21.38
CA VAL A 855 -43.48 13.01 -22.54
C VAL A 855 -42.63 11.78 -22.81
N THR A 856 -42.66 11.27 -24.04
CA THR A 856 -41.87 10.11 -24.45
C THR A 856 -40.94 10.47 -25.60
N ALA A 857 -39.65 10.13 -25.48
CA ALA A 857 -38.65 10.27 -26.53
C ALA A 857 -37.98 8.91 -26.79
N GLU A 858 -37.90 8.50 -28.06
CA GLU A 858 -37.28 7.23 -28.47
C GLU A 858 -36.07 7.49 -29.36
N TYR A 859 -34.98 6.77 -29.10
CA TYR A 859 -33.68 6.95 -29.72
C TYR A 859 -33.14 5.65 -30.29
N GLU A 860 -32.46 5.74 -31.43
CA GLU A 860 -31.62 4.68 -31.99
C GLU A 860 -30.14 5.02 -31.77
N LEU A 861 -29.39 4.06 -31.24
CA LEU A 861 -27.94 4.09 -31.06
C LEU A 861 -27.34 3.05 -32.02
N ARG A 862 -26.83 3.49 -33.18
CA ARG A 862 -26.29 2.59 -34.21
C ARG A 862 -25.06 1.81 -33.76
N GLN A 863 -24.21 2.44 -32.96
CA GLN A 863 -23.12 1.82 -32.23
C GLN A 863 -23.39 2.18 -30.77
N PRO A 864 -23.76 1.21 -29.91
CA PRO A 864 -23.51 -0.24 -30.00
C PRO A 864 -24.72 -1.11 -30.42
N ASP A 865 -25.54 -0.68 -31.38
CA ASP A 865 -26.76 -1.38 -31.83
C ASP A 865 -27.82 -1.57 -30.72
N ALA A 866 -28.33 -0.44 -30.24
CA ALA A 866 -29.32 -0.39 -29.17
C ALA A 866 -30.36 0.71 -29.43
N SER A 867 -31.42 0.70 -28.62
CA SER A 867 -32.42 1.76 -28.56
C SER A 867 -32.62 2.22 -27.13
N VAL A 868 -32.90 3.51 -26.95
CA VAL A 868 -33.20 4.10 -25.64
C VAL A 868 -34.57 4.74 -25.70
N ARG A 869 -35.41 4.48 -24.70
CA ARG A 869 -36.67 5.20 -24.50
C ARG A 869 -36.59 5.97 -23.19
N LEU A 870 -36.87 7.27 -23.26
CA LEU A 870 -37.02 8.15 -22.11
C LEU A 870 -38.49 8.49 -21.93
N THR A 871 -39.04 8.22 -20.75
CA THR A 871 -40.42 8.56 -20.39
C THR A 871 -40.40 9.48 -19.20
N TYR A 872 -41.06 10.63 -19.33
CA TYR A 872 -41.16 11.65 -18.29
C TYR A 872 -42.62 11.85 -17.92
N ILE A 873 -42.96 11.73 -16.64
CA ILE A 873 -44.34 11.85 -16.15
C ILE A 873 -44.38 12.96 -15.10
N MET A 874 -45.00 14.10 -15.43
CA MET A 874 -45.24 15.17 -14.47
C MET A 874 -46.62 15.04 -13.85
N ASN A 875 -46.70 15.15 -12.52
CA ASN A 875 -47.97 15.22 -11.80
C ASN A 875 -48.36 16.68 -11.46
N ASN A 876 -49.59 16.87 -10.95
CA ASN A 876 -50.12 18.21 -10.62
C ASN A 876 -49.42 18.90 -9.43
N GLN A 877 -48.53 18.22 -8.70
CA GLN A 877 -47.68 18.78 -7.65
C GLN A 877 -46.33 19.30 -8.15
N GLY A 878 -46.01 19.07 -9.43
CA GLY A 878 -44.73 19.46 -10.04
C GLY A 878 -43.60 18.45 -9.80
N LEU A 879 -43.90 17.25 -9.28
CA LEU A 879 -42.97 16.12 -9.25
C LEU A 879 -42.83 15.55 -10.66
N LEU A 880 -41.60 15.15 -11.03
CA LEU A 880 -41.30 14.55 -12.32
C LEU A 880 -40.74 13.13 -12.14
N VAL A 881 -41.46 12.12 -12.61
CA VAL A 881 -40.93 10.75 -12.73
C VAL A 881 -40.18 10.64 -14.05
N VAL A 882 -39.00 10.03 -14.01
CA VAL A 882 -38.13 9.78 -15.15
C VAL A 882 -37.85 8.29 -15.24
N LYS A 883 -38.14 7.69 -16.40
CA LYS A 883 -37.84 6.30 -16.72
C LYS A 883 -36.94 6.23 -17.94
N GLN A 884 -35.86 5.47 -17.83
CA GLN A 884 -34.95 5.16 -18.92
C GLN A 884 -34.96 3.66 -19.19
N ASP A 885 -35.37 3.28 -20.39
CA ASP A 885 -35.28 1.91 -20.91
C ASP A 885 -34.19 1.84 -21.98
N LEU A 886 -33.28 0.89 -21.86
CA LEU A 886 -32.31 0.50 -22.89
C LEU A 886 -32.68 -0.89 -23.38
N THR A 887 -32.88 -1.01 -24.69
CA THR A 887 -33.08 -2.30 -25.37
C THR A 887 -31.93 -2.52 -26.35
N VAL A 888 -31.20 -3.61 -26.18
CA VAL A 888 -30.07 -3.96 -27.05
C VAL A 888 -30.49 -4.96 -28.12
N ASN A 889 -29.74 -5.04 -29.23
CA ASN A 889 -29.94 -6.12 -30.19
C ASN A 889 -29.22 -7.39 -29.72
N PRO A 890 -29.92 -8.46 -29.30
CA PRO A 890 -29.27 -9.69 -28.85
C PRO A 890 -28.47 -10.39 -29.97
N GLU A 891 -28.72 -10.06 -31.24
CA GLU A 891 -28.00 -10.60 -32.40
C GLU A 891 -26.89 -9.65 -32.91
N ALA A 892 -26.56 -8.58 -32.17
CA ALA A 892 -25.48 -7.68 -32.52
C ALA A 892 -24.14 -8.44 -32.66
N GLN A 893 -23.37 -8.10 -33.71
CA GLN A 893 -22.05 -8.72 -33.96
C GLN A 893 -21.05 -8.39 -32.86
N GLU A 894 -21.08 -7.14 -32.38
CA GLU A 894 -20.30 -6.66 -31.26
C GLU A 894 -21.23 -6.38 -30.08
N LYS A 895 -20.88 -6.90 -28.90
CA LYS A 895 -21.67 -6.76 -27.67
C LYS A 895 -20.84 -6.10 -26.56
N PRO A 896 -20.35 -4.86 -26.77
CA PRO A 896 -19.54 -4.18 -25.77
C PRO A 896 -20.38 -3.90 -24.52
N GLN A 897 -19.84 -4.13 -23.34
CA GLN A 897 -20.49 -3.82 -22.07
C GLN A 897 -20.51 -2.30 -21.80
N PRO A 898 -21.61 -1.69 -21.31
CA PRO A 898 -21.56 -0.31 -20.82
C PRO A 898 -20.74 -0.23 -19.51
N LEU A 899 -20.11 0.91 -19.23
CA LEU A 899 -19.43 1.11 -17.93
C LEU A 899 -20.39 1.58 -16.84
N ARG A 900 -21.47 2.25 -17.24
CA ARG A 900 -22.51 2.80 -16.36
C ARG A 900 -23.86 2.71 -17.07
N PHE A 901 -24.95 2.70 -16.31
CA PHE A 901 -26.28 2.92 -16.83
C PHE A 901 -27.01 3.91 -15.93
N GLY A 902 -27.33 5.09 -16.46
CA GLY A 902 -27.90 6.18 -15.69
C GLY A 902 -28.18 7.41 -16.53
N MET A 903 -28.41 8.53 -15.84
CA MET A 903 -28.53 9.88 -16.42
C MET A 903 -27.58 10.85 -15.74
N GLN A 904 -27.31 11.98 -16.38
CA GLN A 904 -26.48 13.06 -15.85
C GLN A 904 -27.07 14.43 -16.17
N MET A 905 -26.76 15.42 -15.32
CA MET A 905 -27.11 16.82 -15.52
C MET A 905 -26.14 17.74 -14.78
N GLN A 906 -26.00 18.99 -15.23
CA GLN A 906 -25.28 20.02 -14.48
C GLN A 906 -26.24 20.96 -13.73
N MET A 907 -25.95 21.22 -12.47
CA MET A 907 -26.62 22.24 -11.65
C MET A 907 -25.70 23.44 -11.43
N PRO A 908 -26.24 24.67 -11.27
CA PRO A 908 -25.43 25.84 -10.95
C PRO A 908 -24.53 25.63 -9.71
N LYS A 909 -23.35 26.28 -9.66
CA LYS A 909 -22.34 26.06 -8.60
C LYS A 909 -22.87 26.29 -7.18
N GLU A 910 -23.87 27.13 -7.01
CA GLU A 910 -24.48 27.40 -5.71
C GLU A 910 -25.20 26.18 -5.10
N TYR A 911 -25.58 25.19 -5.90
CA TYR A 911 -26.14 23.92 -5.43
C TYR A 911 -25.01 22.98 -4.98
N SER A 912 -24.23 23.42 -3.98
CA SER A 912 -23.02 22.73 -3.52
C SER A 912 -23.21 21.83 -2.31
N GLN A 913 -24.41 21.82 -1.70
CA GLN A 913 -24.71 21.05 -0.50
C GLN A 913 -25.44 19.75 -0.87
N ILE A 914 -25.06 18.67 -0.19
CA ILE A 914 -25.57 17.32 -0.39
C ILE A 914 -26.18 16.82 0.92
N GLU A 915 -27.41 16.32 0.87
CA GLU A 915 -27.97 15.47 1.92
C GLU A 915 -28.46 14.16 1.31
N TYR A 916 -27.98 13.00 1.77
CA TYR A 916 -28.41 11.72 1.22
C TYR A 916 -28.56 10.65 2.28
N TYR A 917 -29.45 9.69 2.02
CA TYR A 917 -29.56 8.47 2.79
C TYR A 917 -29.06 7.29 1.95
N GLY A 918 -27.89 6.74 2.28
CA GLY A 918 -27.18 5.74 1.47
C GLY A 918 -25.93 5.22 2.17
N LYS A 919 -25.12 4.42 1.47
CA LYS A 919 -23.81 3.98 1.99
C LYS A 919 -22.81 5.13 1.97
N GLY A 920 -22.18 5.39 3.11
CA GLY A 920 -21.19 6.45 3.26
C GLY A 920 -20.42 6.37 4.59
N PRO A 921 -19.64 7.41 4.93
CA PRO A 921 -19.53 8.68 4.21
C PRO A 921 -18.54 8.66 3.03
N HIS A 922 -17.68 7.64 2.92
CA HIS A 922 -16.64 7.57 1.90
C HIS A 922 -17.19 7.02 0.57
N GLU A 923 -16.47 7.26 -0.54
CA GLU A 923 -16.85 6.69 -1.83
C GLU A 923 -16.85 5.16 -1.80
N ASN A 924 -17.77 4.55 -2.52
CA ASN A 924 -17.95 3.10 -2.55
C ASN A 924 -18.55 2.64 -3.89
N TYR A 925 -18.28 1.39 -4.24
CA TYR A 925 -18.69 0.76 -5.50
C TYR A 925 -19.31 -0.61 -5.24
N ILE A 926 -19.98 -1.18 -6.25
CA ILE A 926 -20.73 -2.43 -6.11
C ILE A 926 -19.90 -3.63 -5.64
N ASP A 927 -18.58 -3.61 -5.87
CA ASP A 927 -17.62 -4.62 -5.45
C ASP A 927 -16.70 -4.13 -4.31
N ARG A 928 -16.98 -2.95 -3.76
CA ARG A 928 -16.24 -2.31 -2.65
C ARG A 928 -17.15 -1.37 -1.84
N ASN A 929 -18.06 -1.93 -1.05
CA ASN A 929 -18.98 -1.13 -0.24
C ASN A 929 -19.34 -1.75 1.12
N ASN A 930 -18.63 -2.78 1.59
CA ASN A 930 -19.00 -3.49 2.82
C ASN A 930 -18.61 -2.70 4.07
N SER A 931 -17.53 -1.92 3.99
CA SER A 931 -17.10 -1.00 5.05
C SER A 931 -18.03 0.22 5.24
N GLN A 932 -18.88 0.53 4.27
CA GLN A 932 -19.71 1.73 4.31
C GLN A 932 -21.12 1.41 4.81
N HIS A 933 -21.54 2.09 5.88
CA HIS A 933 -22.85 1.91 6.50
C HIS A 933 -23.91 2.76 5.81
N LEU A 934 -25.13 2.23 5.78
CA LEU A 934 -26.34 2.99 5.44
C LEU A 934 -26.58 4.01 6.55
N GLY A 935 -26.66 5.28 6.19
CA GLY A 935 -26.82 6.38 7.15
C GLY A 935 -27.24 7.68 6.47
N LEU A 936 -27.73 8.63 7.26
CA LEU A 936 -28.06 9.97 6.78
C LEU A 936 -26.80 10.85 6.80
N TRP A 937 -26.35 11.28 5.63
CA TRP A 937 -25.10 12.02 5.45
C TRP A 937 -25.38 13.44 4.97
N LYS A 938 -24.55 14.38 5.43
CA LYS A 938 -24.49 15.75 4.93
C LYS A 938 -23.05 16.06 4.51
N GLN A 939 -22.88 16.47 3.26
CA GLN A 939 -21.57 16.74 2.67
C GLN A 939 -21.70 17.91 1.68
N THR A 940 -20.58 18.35 1.14
CA THR A 940 -20.50 19.30 0.03
C THR A 940 -19.95 18.61 -1.21
N VAL A 941 -20.21 19.19 -2.39
CA VAL A 941 -19.67 18.70 -3.68
C VAL A 941 -18.13 18.68 -3.66
N ALA A 942 -17.50 19.65 -3.00
CA ALA A 942 -16.05 19.72 -2.86
C ALA A 942 -15.46 18.56 -2.04
N GLU A 943 -16.22 18.00 -1.10
CA GLU A 943 -15.82 16.83 -0.29
C GLU A 943 -16.00 15.49 -1.03
N GLN A 944 -16.67 15.47 -2.19
CA GLN A 944 -16.94 14.23 -2.92
C GLN A 944 -15.75 13.73 -3.72
N TYR A 945 -14.90 14.62 -4.21
CA TYR A 945 -13.73 14.24 -5.02
C TYR A 945 -12.58 13.77 -4.12
N TRP A 946 -12.15 12.53 -4.31
CA TRP A 946 -10.88 12.06 -3.74
C TRP A 946 -9.72 12.34 -4.70
N GLY A 947 -8.67 12.98 -4.18
CA GLY A 947 -7.52 13.40 -4.95
C GLY A 947 -6.50 12.28 -5.23
N TYR A 948 -6.92 11.18 -5.89
CA TYR A 948 -5.99 10.14 -6.37
C TYR A 948 -4.82 10.76 -7.14
N VAL A 949 -3.62 10.18 -7.07
CA VAL A 949 -2.42 10.75 -7.71
C VAL A 949 -2.67 11.12 -9.18
N ARG A 950 -3.21 10.16 -9.95
CA ARG A 950 -3.78 10.40 -11.28
C ARG A 950 -5.30 10.64 -11.17
N PRO A 951 -5.86 11.70 -11.79
CA PRO A 951 -7.31 11.93 -11.85
C PRO A 951 -8.05 10.76 -12.47
N GLN A 952 -9.18 10.37 -11.88
CA GLN A 952 -10.03 9.29 -12.36
C GLN A 952 -11.41 9.31 -11.70
N GLU A 953 -12.26 8.34 -12.02
CA GLU A 953 -13.57 8.16 -11.37
C GLU A 953 -13.46 8.19 -9.85
N SER A 954 -14.29 9.02 -9.21
CA SER A 954 -14.31 9.22 -7.77
C SER A 954 -15.65 9.74 -7.25
N GLY A 955 -16.00 9.47 -6.00
CA GLY A 955 -17.13 10.09 -5.30
C GLY A 955 -18.46 9.36 -5.41
N THR A 956 -18.50 8.19 -6.05
CA THR A 956 -19.72 7.36 -6.14
C THR A 956 -20.19 6.92 -4.75
N LYS A 957 -21.51 7.00 -4.50
CA LYS A 957 -22.21 6.43 -3.33
C LYS A 957 -23.23 5.39 -3.80
N THR A 958 -23.21 4.20 -3.21
CA THR A 958 -24.16 3.12 -3.53
C THR A 958 -25.32 3.05 -2.54
N ALA A 959 -26.35 2.28 -2.91
CA ALA A 959 -27.55 2.01 -2.11
C ALA A 959 -28.25 3.29 -1.60
N VAL A 960 -28.30 4.33 -2.44
CA VAL A 960 -28.91 5.61 -2.10
C VAL A 960 -30.44 5.52 -2.25
N ARG A 961 -31.15 5.86 -1.18
CA ARG A 961 -32.64 5.88 -1.14
C ARG A 961 -33.13 7.22 -1.64
N PHE A 962 -32.47 8.28 -1.18
CA PHE A 962 -32.66 9.63 -1.68
C PHE A 962 -31.36 10.41 -1.69
N TRP A 963 -31.30 11.39 -2.58
CA TRP A 963 -30.24 12.39 -2.67
C TRP A 963 -30.84 13.78 -2.80
N LYS A 964 -30.39 14.75 -2.02
CA LYS A 964 -30.74 16.16 -2.18
C LYS A 964 -29.50 16.93 -2.64
N GLN A 965 -29.62 17.61 -3.77
CA GLN A 965 -28.64 18.58 -4.26
C GLN A 965 -29.23 19.98 -4.05
N ILE A 966 -28.73 20.68 -3.03
CA ILE A 966 -29.32 21.92 -2.53
C ILE A 966 -28.27 23.03 -2.41
N ASN A 967 -28.75 24.26 -2.38
CA ASN A 967 -27.94 25.42 -2.06
C ASN A 967 -27.87 25.67 -0.55
N SER A 968 -27.12 26.69 -0.15
CA SER A 968 -26.97 27.09 1.26
C SER A 968 -28.27 27.52 1.94
N ALA A 969 -29.30 27.87 1.17
CA ALA A 969 -30.64 28.18 1.68
C ALA A 969 -31.55 26.94 1.81
N GLY A 970 -31.03 25.74 1.51
CA GLY A 970 -31.77 24.48 1.57
C GLY A 970 -32.68 24.23 0.36
N LYS A 971 -32.62 25.06 -0.69
CA LYS A 971 -33.44 24.93 -1.89
C LYS A 971 -32.70 24.14 -2.97
N GLY A 972 -33.43 23.35 -3.76
CA GLY A 972 -32.83 22.59 -4.86
C GLY A 972 -33.69 21.42 -5.30
N LEU A 973 -33.05 20.29 -5.61
CA LEU A 973 -33.71 19.09 -6.12
C LEU A 973 -33.42 17.89 -5.22
N ARG A 974 -34.44 17.05 -5.03
CA ARG A 974 -34.35 15.74 -4.40
C ARG A 974 -34.61 14.66 -5.45
N PHE A 975 -33.77 13.63 -5.43
CA PHE A 975 -33.83 12.47 -6.30
C PHE A 975 -34.13 11.24 -5.46
N GLU A 976 -35.07 10.42 -5.90
CA GLU A 976 -35.44 9.17 -5.26
C GLU A 976 -35.66 8.08 -6.31
N GLY A 977 -35.17 6.87 -6.06
CA GLY A 977 -35.35 5.73 -6.96
C GLY A 977 -36.55 4.87 -6.58
N THR A 978 -37.06 4.12 -7.56
CA THR A 978 -37.95 2.96 -7.29
C THR A 978 -37.18 1.70 -6.84
N GLU A 979 -35.86 1.82 -6.81
CA GLU A 979 -34.85 0.88 -6.33
C GLU A 979 -33.64 1.72 -5.86
N PRO A 980 -32.63 1.14 -5.19
CA PRO A 980 -31.47 1.91 -4.73
C PRO A 980 -30.71 2.55 -5.90
N LEU A 981 -30.32 3.81 -5.74
CA LEU A 981 -29.53 4.57 -6.72
C LEU A 981 -28.04 4.53 -6.41
N GLU A 982 -27.24 4.76 -7.46
CA GLU A 982 -25.86 5.20 -7.37
C GLU A 982 -25.76 6.69 -7.72
N MET A 983 -25.21 7.48 -6.80
CA MET A 983 -25.17 8.94 -6.94
C MET A 983 -23.72 9.45 -6.88
N GLN A 984 -23.44 10.49 -7.66
CA GLN A 984 -22.15 11.18 -7.70
C GLN A 984 -22.40 12.65 -8.02
N ALA A 985 -21.74 13.56 -7.30
CA ALA A 985 -21.76 14.98 -7.60
C ALA A 985 -20.34 15.54 -7.49
N LEU A 986 -19.79 16.07 -8.58
CA LEU A 986 -18.43 16.61 -8.64
C LEU A 986 -18.40 18.04 -9.21
N ASN A 987 -17.29 18.73 -9.03
CA ASN A 987 -16.99 19.97 -9.77
C ASN A 987 -16.17 19.71 -11.04
N TYR A 988 -16.16 18.47 -11.53
CA TYR A 988 -15.38 18.00 -12.67
C TYR A 988 -16.27 17.10 -13.52
N THR A 989 -16.17 17.25 -14.83
CA THR A 989 -16.80 16.35 -15.79
C THR A 989 -15.98 15.08 -15.99
N VAL A 990 -16.55 14.08 -16.64
CA VAL A 990 -15.82 12.87 -17.04
C VAL A 990 -14.62 13.22 -17.93
N GLU A 991 -14.76 14.20 -18.83
CA GLU A 991 -13.69 14.68 -19.70
C GLU A 991 -12.59 15.42 -18.94
N ASP A 992 -12.90 16.07 -17.80
CA ASP A 992 -11.89 16.69 -16.95
C ASP A 992 -11.01 15.63 -16.27
N LEU A 993 -11.63 14.55 -15.78
CA LEU A 993 -10.94 13.45 -15.09
C LEU A 993 -10.20 12.53 -16.08
N GLN A 994 -10.71 12.41 -17.31
CA GLN A 994 -10.11 11.61 -18.36
C GLN A 994 -10.03 12.41 -19.67
N PRO A 995 -9.05 13.32 -19.81
CA PRO A 995 -8.92 14.17 -21.00
C PRO A 995 -8.46 13.43 -22.26
N SER A 996 -7.99 12.19 -22.14
CA SER A 996 -7.45 11.38 -23.25
C SER A 996 -7.78 9.89 -23.08
N ARG A 997 -7.75 9.15 -24.20
CA ARG A 997 -7.82 7.67 -24.21
C ARG A 997 -6.51 6.99 -23.83
N GLN A 998 -5.42 7.76 -23.81
CA GLN A 998 -4.12 7.32 -23.34
C GLN A 998 -3.83 7.99 -22.00
N LYS A 999 -3.12 7.30 -21.11
CA LYS A 999 -2.58 7.94 -19.91
C LYS A 999 -1.69 9.12 -20.33
N GLN A 1000 -1.81 10.23 -19.60
CA GLN A 1000 -1.03 11.44 -19.78
C GLN A 1000 -0.34 11.74 -18.44
N GLN A 1001 0.75 12.53 -18.48
CA GLN A 1001 1.31 13.14 -17.27
C GLN A 1001 0.35 14.22 -16.78
N PHE A 1002 -0.61 13.81 -15.96
CA PHE A 1002 -1.72 14.62 -15.46
C PHE A 1002 -2.07 14.24 -14.02
N HIS A 1003 -2.24 15.25 -13.17
CA HIS A 1003 -2.34 15.09 -11.72
C HIS A 1003 -3.64 15.67 -11.17
N SER A 1004 -4.11 15.16 -10.02
CA SER A 1004 -5.30 15.73 -9.35
C SER A 1004 -5.17 17.21 -9.01
N GLY A 1005 -3.96 17.69 -8.70
CA GLY A 1005 -3.72 19.12 -8.49
C GLY A 1005 -3.79 19.95 -9.77
N ASP A 1006 -3.75 19.36 -10.97
CA ASP A 1006 -3.90 20.06 -12.24
C ASP A 1006 -5.37 20.38 -12.59
N LEU A 1007 -6.33 19.74 -11.89
CA LEU A 1007 -7.75 19.95 -12.13
C LEU A 1007 -8.22 21.37 -11.73
N ILE A 1008 -9.02 21.96 -12.62
CA ILE A 1008 -9.68 23.26 -12.43
C ILE A 1008 -11.18 23.02 -12.27
N GLU A 1009 -11.73 23.44 -11.13
CA GLU A 1009 -13.17 23.30 -10.85
C GLU A 1009 -14.02 24.00 -11.91
N ARG A 1010 -15.07 23.32 -12.36
CA ARG A 1010 -16.08 23.88 -13.25
C ARG A 1010 -17.06 24.79 -12.50
N PRO A 1011 -17.71 25.76 -13.18
CA PRO A 1011 -18.67 26.68 -12.57
C PRO A 1011 -20.06 26.04 -12.36
N PHE A 1012 -20.09 24.73 -12.12
CA PHE A 1012 -21.30 23.94 -11.91
C PHE A 1012 -20.99 22.70 -11.04
N THR A 1013 -22.06 22.04 -10.62
CA THR A 1013 -22.04 20.68 -10.06
C THR A 1013 -22.47 19.70 -11.15
N ASP A 1014 -21.59 18.78 -11.52
CA ASP A 1014 -21.87 17.67 -12.43
C ASP A 1014 -22.47 16.52 -11.62
N LEU A 1015 -23.75 16.25 -11.82
CA LEU A 1015 -24.54 15.29 -11.06
C LEU A 1015 -24.87 14.07 -11.92
N HIS A 1016 -24.48 12.88 -11.46
CA HIS A 1016 -24.85 11.61 -12.06
C HIS A 1016 -25.86 10.87 -11.17
N ILE A 1017 -26.93 10.40 -11.81
CA ILE A 1017 -28.05 9.69 -11.20
C ILE A 1017 -28.11 8.33 -11.89
N SER A 1018 -27.46 7.33 -11.29
CA SER A 1018 -27.22 6.05 -11.95
C SER A 1018 -28.06 4.94 -11.33
N HIS A 1019 -28.48 4.00 -12.17
CA HIS A 1019 -28.95 2.70 -11.71
C HIS A 1019 -27.78 1.93 -11.15
N ARG A 1020 -26.70 1.85 -11.93
CA ARG A 1020 -25.51 1.07 -11.61
C ARG A 1020 -24.30 1.46 -12.44
N SER A 1021 -23.12 1.27 -11.86
CA SER A 1021 -21.81 1.32 -12.50
C SER A 1021 -21.12 -0.04 -12.41
N MET A 1022 -20.28 -0.37 -13.38
CA MET A 1022 -19.35 -1.50 -13.29
C MET A 1022 -18.42 -1.35 -12.08
N GLY A 1023 -18.03 -2.48 -11.47
CA GLY A 1023 -17.10 -2.53 -10.35
C GLY A 1023 -15.71 -1.98 -10.69
N VAL A 1024 -14.85 -1.85 -9.69
CA VAL A 1024 -13.49 -1.33 -9.84
C VAL A 1024 -12.41 -2.41 -9.90
N GLY A 1025 -12.69 -3.62 -9.41
CA GLY A 1025 -11.74 -4.74 -9.42
C GLY A 1025 -10.48 -4.54 -8.56
N CYS A 1026 -9.72 -5.63 -8.36
CA CYS A 1026 -8.43 -5.60 -7.66
C CYS A 1026 -7.44 -6.72 -7.99
N VAL A 1027 -7.78 -7.72 -8.83
CA VAL A 1027 -6.86 -8.86 -9.06
C VAL A 1027 -5.50 -8.37 -9.57
N ASN A 1028 -5.48 -7.51 -10.59
CA ASN A 1028 -4.31 -6.76 -11.06
C ASN A 1028 -4.75 -5.53 -11.88
N SER A 1029 -3.79 -4.68 -12.29
CA SER A 1029 -4.04 -3.47 -13.10
C SER A 1029 -3.44 -3.55 -14.51
N TRP A 1030 -3.34 -4.76 -15.09
CA TRP A 1030 -2.75 -4.98 -16.43
C TRP A 1030 -3.48 -6.05 -17.25
N GLY A 1031 -4.76 -6.27 -16.95
CA GLY A 1031 -5.61 -7.13 -17.78
C GLY A 1031 -6.86 -7.67 -17.11
N ALA A 1032 -6.88 -7.74 -15.78
CA ALA A 1032 -8.03 -8.28 -15.06
C ALA A 1032 -9.27 -7.40 -15.17
N TRP A 1033 -10.43 -8.05 -15.24
CA TRP A 1033 -11.73 -7.39 -15.17
C TRP A 1033 -12.32 -7.58 -13.77
N PRO A 1034 -13.24 -6.71 -13.31
CA PRO A 1034 -14.08 -7.03 -12.16
C PRO A 1034 -14.75 -8.40 -12.34
N ARG A 1035 -15.08 -9.09 -11.25
CA ARG A 1035 -15.79 -10.38 -11.34
C ARG A 1035 -17.10 -10.20 -12.12
N LYS A 1036 -17.55 -11.27 -12.78
CA LYS A 1036 -18.68 -11.22 -13.72
C LYS A 1036 -19.96 -10.66 -13.10
N GLU A 1037 -20.24 -10.95 -11.83
CA GLU A 1037 -21.40 -10.39 -11.10
C GLU A 1037 -21.34 -8.87 -10.84
N TYR A 1038 -20.16 -8.27 -10.99
CA TYR A 1038 -19.92 -6.83 -10.87
C TYR A 1038 -19.69 -6.17 -12.24
N GLN A 1039 -19.89 -6.90 -13.33
CA GLN A 1039 -19.87 -6.37 -14.68
C GLN A 1039 -21.28 -5.95 -15.14
N MET A 1040 -21.32 -5.16 -16.21
CA MET A 1040 -22.53 -4.66 -16.84
C MET A 1040 -22.71 -5.37 -18.19
N GLU A 1041 -23.36 -6.53 -18.19
CA GLU A 1041 -23.58 -7.32 -19.41
C GLU A 1041 -24.28 -6.52 -20.53
N TYR A 1042 -24.01 -6.83 -21.80
CA TYR A 1042 -24.76 -6.26 -22.91
C TYR A 1042 -26.17 -6.89 -22.97
N LYS A 1043 -27.11 -6.27 -22.26
CA LYS A 1043 -28.51 -6.70 -22.12
C LYS A 1043 -29.44 -5.50 -21.97
N ASP A 1044 -30.73 -5.77 -21.89
CA ASP A 1044 -31.73 -4.75 -21.61
C ASP A 1044 -31.60 -4.24 -20.17
N TYR A 1045 -31.77 -2.93 -19.99
CA TYR A 1045 -31.78 -2.27 -18.69
C TYR A 1045 -32.96 -1.31 -18.59
N SER A 1046 -33.55 -1.19 -17.41
CA SER A 1046 -34.59 -0.22 -17.12
C SER A 1046 -34.39 0.29 -15.70
N TYR A 1047 -34.49 1.60 -15.50
CA TYR A 1047 -34.57 2.16 -14.15
C TYR A 1047 -35.49 3.38 -14.11
N THR A 1048 -36.08 3.62 -12.94
CA THR A 1048 -37.02 4.73 -12.71
C THR A 1048 -36.65 5.50 -11.45
N PHE A 1049 -36.64 6.83 -11.55
CA PHE A 1049 -36.42 7.75 -10.44
C PHE A 1049 -37.35 8.96 -10.52
N ALA A 1050 -37.54 9.65 -9.40
CA ALA A 1050 -38.32 10.88 -9.30
C ALA A 1050 -37.41 12.08 -9.01
N ILE A 1051 -37.75 13.24 -9.60
CA ILE A 1051 -37.17 14.54 -9.31
C ILE A 1051 -38.24 15.36 -8.58
N ILE A 1052 -37.89 15.81 -7.37
CA ILE A 1052 -38.80 16.47 -6.43
C ILE A 1052 -38.19 17.84 -6.05
N PRO A 1053 -38.89 18.97 -6.25
CA PRO A 1053 -38.43 20.26 -5.77
C PRO A 1053 -38.26 20.32 -4.25
N VAL A 1054 -37.18 20.93 -3.78
CA VAL A 1054 -36.94 21.27 -2.36
C VAL A 1054 -37.05 22.80 -2.23
N ARG A 1055 -37.98 23.29 -1.39
CA ARG A 1055 -38.38 24.71 -1.33
C ARG A 1055 -38.12 25.36 0.01
#